data_AF-F6Y5T5-F1
#
_entry.id   AF-F6Y5T5-F1
#
_cell.length_a   1.000
_cell.length_b   1.000
_cell.length_c   1.000
_cell.angle_alpha   90.00
_cell.angle_beta   90.00
_cell.angle_gamma   90.00
#
_symmetry.space_group_name_H-M   'P 1'
#
loop_
_entity.id
_entity.type
_entity.pdbx_description
1 polymer ?
#
loop_
_entity_poly.entity_id
_entity_poly.type
_entity_poly.pdbx_seq_one_letter_code
_entity_poly.pdbx_strand_id
1 'polypeptide(L)'
;MFYIIGSITGLMCVLWITIKFLCELSSRVFTFWNHEGRARGAERNIYNYVRGKYLDPHSCHVSWDWKEPCEVGQSMCFRVHLFYRNGDPFPLTASVTPKIRISHTELDLEVPITLEVLQDSTRNVMKVAFTVRKSGRYQINISIGGLNIGHSPYYKIFSPGAVVPSKTQIVSHFSTLVLKCGEQHTLQVVPRDQYGNHTSDSLKDLESYILTLSELGVVGVADGCLQVSVCSGSQNRVLLHLALLQTGCFQATLRFQGLPINNGNFQIIVLTDGEKTIVDNNVSRSGVGVFFEGYLYPPSSSPNIPGQHRSSSTSNDEESNADGHTVDRLKKPKKVYFYITPKQLSVKEFYLRIIPWRLFTFRVCPGTKFLYLPPDPLHGLLSLQVDDGLQPPIEISCKDRNIMAATFTRFLHLNIGGSETFQDKVTFFQKELRQIHCKKTRCKVTLKVNRHSLLESSLRATRNFSASDWCKNFEVVFQDEEALDWGGPRREWFELICKTLFDTNNQLFIRFSDSNQGLVHPNPCRPPNIRVKLYEFAGRVVGKCLFESSLGGGCEQLVRARFTRSFLAQIIGLRMHYKYFETDDPDFFQTKVQYILTNDVIDTELSFAEEKYGRAGQLEKVVELIPGGSQILVTNENKVYYLNLLANHRLSNQVREEVDHFLKGLNELVPDNLLGIFDENELELLMCGTGHIAVQDFQAHAVVIGGSWHFREKVMSWFWAVVSSLTQEELARLLQFTTGSSQLPPGGFAALSPSFQIIGSPTHGTLPTAHTCFNQLCLPTYDSYEEMHKMLKLAISEGCEGFGML
;
A
#
# COMPACT_ATOMS: atom_id res chain seq x y z
N MET A 1 90.81 -10.23 -49.69
CA MET A 1 90.33 -10.82 -48.41
C MET A 1 89.20 -10.00 -47.78
N PHE A 2 89.32 -8.66 -47.66
CA PHE A 2 88.31 -7.79 -47.03
C PHE A 2 86.93 -7.74 -47.73
N TYR A 3 86.87 -7.86 -49.06
CA TYR A 3 85.59 -7.88 -49.81
C TYR A 3 84.73 -9.14 -49.56
N ILE A 4 85.40 -10.28 -49.32
CA ILE A 4 84.73 -11.56 -49.07
C ILE A 4 84.20 -11.61 -47.62
N ILE A 5 84.98 -11.09 -46.66
CA ILE A 5 84.57 -11.02 -45.26
C ILE A 5 83.39 -10.07 -45.07
N GLY A 6 83.39 -8.90 -45.75
CA GLY A 6 82.26 -7.96 -45.73
C GLY A 6 80.98 -8.51 -46.36
N SER A 7 81.11 -9.33 -47.41
CA SER A 7 79.96 -10.00 -48.03
C SER A 7 79.39 -11.11 -47.13
N ILE A 8 80.25 -11.85 -46.43
CA ILE A 8 79.84 -12.91 -45.49
C ILE A 8 79.19 -12.31 -44.24
N THR A 9 79.71 -11.21 -43.68
CA THR A 9 79.08 -10.53 -42.53
C THR A 9 77.76 -9.87 -42.93
N GLY A 10 77.65 -9.30 -44.14
CA GLY A 10 76.38 -8.85 -44.70
C GLY A 10 75.36 -9.99 -44.83
N LEU A 11 75.78 -11.15 -45.36
CA LEU A 11 74.93 -12.33 -45.47
C LEU A 11 74.51 -12.88 -44.10
N MET A 12 75.41 -12.88 -43.12
CA MET A 12 75.13 -13.34 -41.75
C MET A 12 74.19 -12.38 -41.01
N CYS A 13 74.32 -11.07 -41.20
CA CYS A 13 73.36 -10.10 -40.67
C CYS A 13 71.98 -10.27 -41.30
N VAL A 14 71.91 -10.44 -42.63
CA VAL A 14 70.64 -10.71 -43.32
C VAL A 14 70.04 -12.04 -42.86
N LEU A 15 70.86 -13.08 -42.68
CA LEU A 15 70.45 -14.39 -42.16
C LEU A 15 69.96 -14.29 -40.71
N TRP A 16 70.62 -13.51 -39.86
CA TRP A 16 70.21 -13.36 -38.46
C TRP A 16 68.92 -12.53 -38.33
N ILE A 17 68.77 -11.47 -39.13
CA ILE A 17 67.53 -10.69 -39.21
C ILE A 17 66.39 -11.56 -39.75
N THR A 18 66.63 -12.38 -40.77
CA THR A 18 65.63 -13.31 -41.31
C THR A 18 65.27 -14.43 -40.34
N ILE A 19 66.24 -15.00 -39.62
CA ILE A 19 65.97 -16.00 -38.56
C ILE A 19 65.17 -15.36 -37.42
N LYS A 20 65.54 -14.16 -36.95
CA LYS A 20 64.79 -13.46 -35.91
C LYS A 20 63.36 -13.15 -36.35
N PHE A 21 63.18 -12.71 -37.60
CA PHE A 21 61.88 -12.48 -38.21
C PHE A 21 61.07 -13.78 -38.31
N LEU A 22 61.67 -14.88 -38.74
CA LEU A 22 61.02 -16.20 -38.83
C LEU A 22 60.65 -16.75 -37.45
N CYS A 23 61.50 -16.57 -36.44
CA CYS A 23 61.20 -16.96 -35.06
C CYS A 23 60.04 -16.14 -34.49
N GLU A 24 60.02 -14.81 -34.66
CA GLU A 24 58.90 -13.97 -34.25
C GLU A 24 57.61 -14.32 -35.02
N LEU A 25 57.72 -14.58 -36.33
CA LEU A 25 56.60 -15.01 -37.16
C LEU A 25 56.05 -16.36 -36.68
N SER A 26 56.92 -17.33 -36.40
CA SER A 26 56.55 -18.67 -35.91
C SER A 26 55.87 -18.60 -34.54
N SER A 27 56.35 -17.73 -33.64
CA SER A 27 55.74 -17.49 -32.33
C SER A 27 54.34 -16.87 -32.46
N ARG A 28 54.16 -15.93 -33.40
CA ARG A 28 52.84 -15.34 -33.73
C ARG A 28 51.90 -16.34 -34.40
N VAL A 29 52.41 -17.24 -35.24
CA VAL A 29 51.62 -18.32 -35.87
C VAL A 29 51.19 -19.36 -34.82
N PHE A 30 52.08 -19.72 -33.90
CA PHE A 30 51.80 -20.67 -32.82
C PHE A 30 50.77 -20.12 -31.82
N THR A 31 50.87 -18.83 -31.46
CA THR A 31 49.85 -18.15 -30.64
C THR A 31 48.51 -17.96 -31.35
N PHE A 32 48.51 -17.82 -32.69
CA PHE A 32 47.29 -17.82 -33.51
C PHE A 32 46.56 -19.18 -33.44
N TRP A 33 47.29 -20.29 -33.43
CA TRP A 33 46.70 -21.64 -33.35
C TRP A 33 46.23 -22.03 -31.94
N ASN A 34 46.89 -21.55 -30.88
CA ASN A 34 46.55 -21.91 -29.50
C ASN A 34 45.41 -21.09 -28.86
N HIS A 35 44.99 -19.96 -29.44
CA HIS A 35 43.89 -19.13 -28.90
C HIS A 35 42.52 -19.54 -29.48
N GLU A 36 41.91 -20.60 -28.95
CA GLU A 36 40.52 -20.98 -29.25
C GLU A 36 39.52 -20.10 -28.46
N GLY A 37 39.03 -19.04 -29.10
CA GLY A 37 37.91 -18.23 -28.58
C GLY A 37 36.78 -18.14 -29.61
N ARG A 38 35.60 -18.68 -29.30
CA ARG A 38 34.41 -18.81 -30.17
C ARG A 38 33.79 -17.48 -30.68
N ALA A 39 34.38 -16.32 -30.42
CA ALA A 39 33.79 -15.02 -30.73
C ALA A 39 34.33 -14.32 -32.01
N ARG A 40 35.26 -14.93 -32.77
CA ARG A 40 35.80 -14.33 -34.00
C ARG A 40 35.13 -14.89 -35.26
N GLY A 41 33.98 -14.33 -35.61
CA GLY A 41 33.39 -14.48 -36.95
C GLY A 41 34.08 -13.55 -37.97
N ALA A 42 34.37 -14.11 -39.16
CA ALA A 42 34.82 -13.48 -40.41
C ALA A 42 36.31 -13.13 -40.68
N GLU A 43 37.22 -13.03 -39.70
CA GLU A 43 38.63 -12.66 -39.98
C GLU A 43 39.66 -13.77 -39.66
N ARG A 44 39.59 -14.90 -40.38
CA ARG A 44 40.50 -16.06 -40.21
C ARG A 44 41.80 -15.98 -41.03
N ASN A 45 42.30 -14.78 -41.36
CA ASN A 45 43.55 -14.67 -42.13
C ASN A 45 44.75 -14.44 -41.19
N ILE A 46 45.70 -15.37 -41.19
CA ILE A 46 46.95 -15.25 -40.40
C ILE A 46 47.72 -13.96 -40.69
N TYR A 47 47.60 -13.44 -41.92
CA TYR A 47 48.14 -12.15 -42.32
C TYR A 47 47.55 -10.99 -41.50
N ASN A 48 46.24 -10.99 -41.26
CA ASN A 48 45.57 -9.97 -40.44
C ASN A 48 46.00 -10.11 -38.97
N TYR A 49 46.17 -11.34 -38.47
CA TYR A 49 46.65 -11.58 -37.12
C TYR A 49 48.07 -11.05 -36.89
N VAL A 50 49.01 -11.34 -37.81
CA VAL A 50 50.40 -10.88 -37.71
C VAL A 50 50.50 -9.35 -37.79
N ARG A 51 49.63 -8.71 -38.57
CA ARG A 51 49.52 -7.24 -38.68
C ARG A 51 48.72 -6.58 -37.54
N GLY A 52 48.17 -7.34 -36.61
CA GLY A 52 47.36 -6.81 -35.51
C GLY A 52 45.98 -6.31 -35.92
N LYS A 53 45.51 -6.66 -37.13
CA LYS A 53 44.21 -6.30 -37.68
C LYS A 53 43.13 -7.29 -37.24
N TYR A 54 42.94 -7.39 -35.93
CA TYR A 54 41.82 -8.07 -35.28
C TYR A 54 41.37 -7.26 -34.06
N LEU A 55 40.09 -7.35 -33.72
CA LEU A 55 39.52 -6.63 -32.57
C LEU A 55 40.17 -7.11 -31.27
N ASP A 56 40.74 -6.16 -30.52
CA ASP A 56 41.36 -6.39 -29.22
C ASP A 56 40.61 -5.60 -28.14
N PRO A 57 39.86 -6.28 -27.23
CA PRO A 57 39.14 -5.62 -26.14
C PRO A 57 40.04 -4.72 -25.28
N HIS A 58 41.33 -5.04 -25.13
CA HIS A 58 42.26 -4.23 -24.33
C HIS A 58 42.71 -2.94 -25.03
N SER A 59 42.65 -2.89 -26.35
CA SER A 59 42.92 -1.68 -27.14
C SER A 59 41.70 -0.75 -27.24
N CYS A 60 40.51 -1.25 -26.89
CA CYS A 60 39.27 -0.47 -26.83
C CYS A 60 39.22 0.37 -25.55
N HIS A 61 38.63 1.55 -25.62
CA HIS A 61 38.51 2.45 -24.46
C HIS A 61 37.16 3.19 -24.45
N VAL A 62 36.87 3.84 -23.32
CA VAL A 62 35.62 4.56 -23.09
C VAL A 62 35.91 6.04 -22.87
N SER A 63 35.14 6.91 -23.52
CA SER A 63 35.09 8.33 -23.20
C SER A 63 33.73 8.70 -22.61
N TRP A 64 33.73 9.50 -21.55
CA TRP A 64 32.53 9.91 -20.84
C TRP A 64 32.09 11.29 -21.32
N ASP A 65 30.81 11.46 -21.66
CA ASP A 65 30.28 12.75 -22.13
C ASP A 65 29.75 13.62 -20.97
N TRP A 66 30.17 13.33 -19.75
CA TRP A 66 29.80 14.06 -18.53
C TRP A 66 30.97 14.20 -17.56
N LYS A 67 30.79 15.04 -16.53
CA LYS A 67 31.73 15.22 -15.42
C LYS A 67 31.13 14.66 -14.13
N GLU A 68 31.98 14.09 -13.27
CA GLU A 68 31.57 13.56 -11.98
C GLU A 68 31.81 14.55 -10.83
N PRO A 69 30.98 14.49 -9.76
CA PRO A 69 29.75 13.70 -9.65
C PRO A 69 28.60 14.31 -10.47
N CYS A 70 27.60 13.50 -10.83
CA CYS A 70 26.43 13.97 -11.57
C CYS A 70 25.13 13.59 -10.85
N GLU A 71 24.08 14.39 -11.03
CA GLU A 71 22.78 14.13 -10.41
C GLU A 71 21.99 13.07 -11.16
N VAL A 72 21.15 12.36 -10.41
CA VAL A 72 20.17 11.43 -10.97
C VAL A 72 19.13 12.14 -11.85
N GLY A 73 18.58 11.42 -12.81
CA GLY A 73 17.50 11.87 -13.68
C GLY A 73 17.93 12.49 -15.00
N GLN A 74 19.18 12.94 -15.11
CA GLN A 74 19.71 13.42 -16.37
C GLN A 74 20.07 12.25 -17.30
N SER A 75 19.88 12.44 -18.60
CA SER A 75 20.31 11.47 -19.61
C SER A 75 21.83 11.57 -19.79
N MET A 76 22.52 10.47 -19.53
CA MET A 76 23.97 10.35 -19.60
C MET A 76 24.37 9.63 -20.87
N CYS A 77 25.51 10.02 -21.44
CA CYS A 77 26.08 9.38 -22.62
C CYS A 77 27.55 9.06 -22.41
N PHE A 78 27.98 7.87 -22.82
CA PHE A 78 29.40 7.59 -23.01
C PHE A 78 29.61 6.92 -24.35
N ARG A 79 30.86 6.95 -24.82
CA ARG A 79 31.24 6.40 -26.10
C ARG A 79 32.23 5.27 -25.90
N VAL A 80 31.93 4.13 -26.50
CA VAL A 80 32.83 2.97 -26.58
C VAL A 80 33.55 3.07 -27.92
N HIS A 81 34.88 3.22 -27.85
CA HIS A 81 35.74 3.32 -29.03
C HIS A 81 36.39 1.97 -29.29
N LEU A 82 36.14 1.42 -30.48
CA LEU A 82 36.65 0.11 -30.88
C LEU A 82 37.91 0.26 -31.73
N PHE A 83 38.94 -0.51 -31.37
CA PHE A 83 40.22 -0.50 -32.06
C PHE A 83 40.72 -1.92 -32.32
N TYR A 84 41.39 -2.07 -33.46
CA TYR A 84 42.26 -3.20 -33.73
C TYR A 84 43.49 -3.16 -32.79
N ARG A 85 44.15 -4.30 -32.58
CA ARG A 85 45.38 -4.36 -31.76
C ARG A 85 46.49 -3.44 -32.25
N ASN A 86 46.54 -3.17 -33.57
CA ASN A 86 47.52 -2.25 -34.17
C ASN A 86 47.18 -0.76 -33.99
N GLY A 87 46.06 -0.42 -33.35
CA GLY A 87 45.61 0.95 -33.10
C GLY A 87 44.69 1.54 -34.18
N ASP A 88 44.40 0.80 -35.25
CA ASP A 88 43.48 1.28 -36.29
C ASP A 88 42.01 1.23 -35.79
N PRO A 89 41.14 2.17 -36.22
CA PRO A 89 39.71 2.14 -35.92
C PRO A 89 39.03 0.84 -36.40
N PHE A 90 38.26 0.19 -35.53
CA PHE A 90 37.48 -1.00 -35.89
C PHE A 90 36.03 -0.61 -36.26
N PRO A 91 35.59 -0.79 -37.52
CA PRO A 91 34.24 -0.40 -37.94
C PRO A 91 33.19 -1.33 -37.33
N LEU A 92 32.15 -0.73 -36.74
CA LEU A 92 30.99 -1.45 -36.20
C LEU A 92 30.24 -2.17 -37.33
N THR A 93 30.14 -3.50 -37.20
CA THR A 93 29.38 -4.39 -38.10
C THR A 93 28.33 -5.15 -37.28
N ALA A 94 27.25 -5.59 -37.92
CA ALA A 94 26.13 -6.29 -37.25
C ALA A 94 26.56 -7.56 -36.47
N SER A 95 27.73 -8.12 -36.79
CA SER A 95 28.30 -9.30 -36.13
C SER A 95 29.04 -9.03 -34.81
N VAL A 96 29.36 -7.76 -34.49
CA VAL A 96 30.17 -7.42 -33.31
C VAL A 96 29.57 -6.25 -32.56
N THR A 97 28.80 -6.55 -31.51
CA THR A 97 28.20 -5.56 -30.62
C THR A 97 28.75 -5.75 -29.20
N PRO A 98 29.33 -4.72 -28.56
CA PRO A 98 29.73 -4.78 -27.17
C PRO A 98 28.54 -5.10 -26.27
N LYS A 99 28.71 -6.05 -25.34
CA LYS A 99 27.74 -6.32 -24.28
C LYS A 99 28.01 -5.36 -23.12
N ILE A 100 27.05 -4.47 -22.88
CA ILE A 100 27.12 -3.45 -21.84
C ILE A 100 26.05 -3.76 -20.79
N ARG A 101 26.44 -3.76 -19.51
CA ARG A 101 25.55 -3.93 -18.37
C ARG A 101 25.85 -2.85 -17.35
N ILE A 102 24.84 -2.07 -16.98
CA ILE A 102 24.93 -1.04 -15.95
C ILE A 102 24.06 -1.48 -14.78
N SER A 103 24.62 -1.55 -13.58
CA SER A 103 23.86 -1.91 -12.38
C SER A 103 24.24 -1.09 -11.16
N HIS A 104 23.27 -0.85 -10.28
CA HIS A 104 23.50 -0.24 -8.97
C HIS A 104 24.21 -1.23 -8.05
N THR A 105 25.30 -0.82 -7.41
CA THR A 105 26.19 -1.74 -6.68
C THR A 105 25.53 -2.31 -5.43
N GLU A 106 24.79 -1.47 -4.69
CA GLU A 106 24.16 -1.86 -3.43
C GLU A 106 22.77 -2.49 -3.61
N LEU A 107 22.03 -2.13 -4.68
CA LEU A 107 20.65 -2.56 -4.90
C LEU A 107 20.52 -3.63 -5.99
N ASP A 108 21.61 -3.95 -6.69
CA ASP A 108 21.64 -4.83 -7.87
C ASP A 108 20.59 -4.50 -8.95
N LEU A 109 20.24 -3.21 -9.05
CA LEU A 109 19.26 -2.71 -10.01
C LEU A 109 19.91 -2.51 -11.38
N GLU A 110 19.46 -3.24 -12.40
CA GLU A 110 19.89 -3.03 -13.79
C GLU A 110 19.29 -1.76 -14.39
N VAL A 111 20.10 -1.05 -15.19
CA VAL A 111 19.70 0.18 -15.87
C VAL A 111 19.55 -0.09 -17.37
N PRO A 112 18.39 0.21 -17.97
CA PRO A 112 18.21 0.09 -19.42
C PRO A 112 19.10 1.09 -20.15
N ILE A 113 19.59 0.69 -21.32
CA ILE A 113 20.49 1.49 -22.16
C ILE A 113 19.95 1.59 -23.58
N THR A 114 20.24 2.71 -24.23
CA THR A 114 20.01 2.89 -25.67
C THR A 114 21.37 2.94 -26.36
N LEU A 115 21.52 2.17 -27.44
CA LEU A 115 22.74 2.12 -28.23
C LEU A 115 22.52 2.86 -29.55
N GLU A 116 23.39 3.81 -29.85
CA GLU A 116 23.40 4.58 -31.08
C GLU A 116 24.79 4.46 -31.74
N VAL A 117 24.84 3.98 -32.98
CA VAL A 117 26.08 3.97 -33.76
C VAL A 117 26.24 5.34 -34.41
N LEU A 118 27.30 6.06 -34.04
CA LEU A 118 27.54 7.39 -34.61
C LEU A 118 27.95 7.25 -36.08
N GLN A 119 27.30 8.03 -36.96
CA GLN A 119 27.58 8.07 -38.39
C GLN A 119 28.82 8.92 -38.70
N ASP A 120 29.94 8.59 -38.07
CA ASP A 120 31.24 9.18 -38.41
C ASP A 120 31.90 8.39 -39.55
N SER A 121 32.86 9.02 -40.23
CA SER A 121 33.58 8.46 -41.40
C SER A 121 34.22 7.09 -41.14
N THR A 122 34.58 6.79 -39.88
CA THR A 122 35.25 5.56 -39.43
C THR A 122 34.32 4.51 -38.81
N ARG A 123 33.08 4.88 -38.42
CA ARG A 123 32.08 4.00 -37.76
C ARG A 123 32.60 3.14 -36.60
N ASN A 124 33.63 3.57 -35.86
CA ASN A 124 34.24 2.78 -34.78
C ASN A 124 33.77 3.15 -33.37
N VAL A 125 32.79 4.05 -33.28
CA VAL A 125 32.32 4.62 -32.01
C VAL A 125 30.85 4.28 -31.79
N MET A 126 30.57 3.63 -30.66
CA MET A 126 29.22 3.35 -30.20
C MET A 126 28.88 4.30 -29.06
N LYS A 127 27.83 5.10 -29.22
CA LYS A 127 27.29 5.94 -28.16
C LYS A 127 26.27 5.13 -27.36
N VAL A 128 26.42 5.16 -26.05
CA VAL A 128 25.57 4.48 -25.08
C VAL A 128 24.89 5.56 -24.26
N ALA A 129 23.57 5.64 -24.35
CA ALA A 129 22.76 6.57 -23.57
C ALA A 129 22.00 5.81 -22.47
N PHE A 130 21.93 6.39 -21.27
CA PHE A 130 21.20 5.80 -20.14
C PHE A 130 20.79 6.87 -19.14
N THR A 131 19.80 6.56 -18.30
CA THR A 131 19.35 7.46 -17.23
C THR A 131 19.24 6.66 -15.94
N VAL A 132 19.83 7.18 -14.87
CA VAL A 132 19.72 6.60 -13.53
C VAL A 132 18.75 7.41 -12.68
N ARG A 133 17.95 6.73 -11.85
CA ARG A 133 16.97 7.37 -10.95
C ARG A 133 17.27 7.13 -9.47
N LYS A 134 18.19 6.20 -9.14
CA LYS A 134 18.65 5.97 -7.77
C LYS A 134 20.04 6.58 -7.59
N SER A 135 20.21 7.36 -6.52
CA SER A 135 21.52 7.90 -6.18
C SER A 135 22.37 6.81 -5.54
N GLY A 136 23.68 6.87 -5.72
CA GLY A 136 24.59 5.85 -5.25
C GLY A 136 25.64 5.45 -6.28
N ARG A 137 26.28 4.31 -6.02
CA ARG A 137 27.41 3.82 -6.84
C ARG A 137 26.92 2.81 -7.87
N TYR A 138 27.34 3.00 -9.11
CA TYR A 138 27.01 2.10 -10.21
C TYR A 138 28.26 1.43 -10.77
N GLN A 139 28.07 0.20 -11.23
CA GLN A 139 29.05 -0.59 -11.95
C GLN A 139 28.66 -0.68 -13.43
N ILE A 140 29.58 -0.32 -14.32
CA ILE A 140 29.42 -0.36 -15.77
C ILE A 140 30.36 -1.42 -16.33
N ASN A 141 29.80 -2.58 -16.67
CA ASN A 141 30.50 -3.70 -17.30
C ASN A 141 30.38 -3.60 -18.82
N ILE A 142 31.50 -3.67 -19.51
CA ILE A 142 31.57 -3.62 -20.97
C ILE A 142 32.49 -4.75 -21.44
N SER A 143 31.93 -5.64 -22.24
CA SER A 143 32.64 -6.82 -22.73
C SER A 143 32.40 -7.04 -24.22
N ILE A 144 33.39 -7.60 -24.89
CA ILE A 144 33.37 -7.93 -26.31
C ILE A 144 33.81 -9.38 -26.43
N GLY A 145 32.96 -10.23 -27.01
CA GLY A 145 33.27 -11.65 -27.20
C GLY A 145 33.52 -12.42 -25.89
N GLY A 146 32.94 -11.97 -24.77
CA GLY A 146 33.11 -12.57 -23.44
C GLY A 146 34.32 -12.05 -22.64
N LEU A 147 35.13 -11.15 -23.21
CA LEU A 147 36.26 -10.52 -22.54
C LEU A 147 35.95 -9.06 -22.22
N ASN A 148 36.31 -8.60 -21.02
CA ASN A 148 36.16 -7.20 -20.63
C ASN A 148 37.09 -6.31 -21.44
N ILE A 149 36.61 -5.13 -21.83
CA ILE A 149 37.49 -4.10 -22.39
C ILE A 149 38.42 -3.55 -21.30
N GLY A 150 39.46 -2.83 -21.69
CA GLY A 150 40.38 -2.17 -20.76
C GLY A 150 39.62 -1.43 -19.65
N HIS A 151 40.06 -1.61 -18.40
CA HIS A 151 39.52 -0.97 -17.18
C HIS A 151 38.05 -1.27 -16.82
N SER A 152 37.36 -2.17 -17.52
CA SER A 152 36.01 -2.60 -17.11
C SER A 152 36.08 -3.66 -15.99
N PRO A 153 35.25 -3.57 -14.92
CA PRO A 153 34.16 -2.60 -14.70
C PRO A 153 34.61 -1.18 -14.34
N TYR A 154 33.85 -0.21 -14.84
CA TYR A 154 33.95 1.19 -14.41
C TYR A 154 32.97 1.46 -13.28
N TYR A 155 33.39 2.24 -12.27
CA TYR A 155 32.52 2.68 -11.19
C TYR A 155 32.22 4.17 -11.31
N LYS A 156 30.95 4.53 -11.15
CA LYS A 156 30.45 5.92 -11.23
C LYS A 156 29.54 6.21 -10.05
N ILE A 157 29.58 7.43 -9.53
CA ILE A 157 28.72 7.87 -8.41
C ILE A 157 27.72 8.89 -8.93
N PHE A 158 26.44 8.69 -8.60
CA PHE A 158 25.37 9.64 -8.89
C PHE A 158 24.80 10.22 -7.61
N SER A 159 24.79 11.56 -7.53
CA SER A 159 24.24 12.31 -6.41
C SER A 159 22.71 12.37 -6.48
N PRO A 160 22.03 12.47 -5.33
CA PRO A 160 20.60 12.80 -5.32
C PRO A 160 20.37 14.19 -5.91
N GLY A 161 19.19 14.44 -6.46
CA GLY A 161 18.80 15.76 -6.94
C GLY A 161 18.38 16.73 -5.82
N ALA A 162 17.92 17.91 -6.23
CA ALA A 162 17.36 18.92 -5.33
C ALA A 162 16.11 18.42 -4.57
N VAL A 163 15.84 19.05 -3.43
CA VAL A 163 14.68 18.74 -2.57
C VAL A 163 13.39 19.03 -3.31
N VAL A 164 12.46 18.09 -3.27
CA VAL A 164 11.09 18.23 -3.80
C VAL A 164 10.10 18.15 -2.63
N PRO A 165 9.30 19.21 -2.37
CA PRO A 165 8.33 19.24 -1.27
C PRO A 165 7.39 18.02 -1.26
N SER A 166 6.80 17.69 -2.41
CA SER A 166 5.83 16.58 -2.54
C SER A 166 6.43 15.19 -2.35
N LYS A 167 7.76 15.06 -2.28
CA LYS A 167 8.48 13.81 -1.99
C LYS A 167 9.07 13.82 -0.58
N THR A 168 9.23 15.00 0.00
CA THR A 168 9.74 15.21 1.35
C THR A 168 8.65 14.89 2.36
N GLN A 169 9.01 14.24 3.47
CA GLN A 169 8.04 13.74 4.43
C GLN A 169 8.55 13.80 5.88
N ILE A 170 7.62 13.99 6.81
CA ILE A 170 7.82 13.76 8.25
C ILE A 170 7.97 12.25 8.47
N VAL A 171 8.96 11.84 9.26
CA VAL A 171 9.19 10.45 9.68
C VAL A 171 8.14 10.05 10.71
N SER A 172 7.70 8.79 10.68
CA SER A 172 6.67 8.26 11.58
C SER A 172 5.38 9.08 11.49
N HIS A 173 4.73 9.03 10.33
CA HIS A 173 3.55 9.85 10.05
C HIS A 173 2.46 9.67 11.11
N PHE A 174 1.84 10.78 11.50
CA PHE A 174 0.68 10.83 12.38
C PHE A 174 -0.31 11.85 11.81
N SER A 175 -1.61 11.61 12.02
CA SER A 175 -2.67 12.56 11.68
C SER A 175 -2.88 13.62 12.77
N THR A 176 -2.65 13.24 14.03
CA THR A 176 -2.86 14.11 15.20
C THR A 176 -1.73 13.98 16.21
N LEU A 177 -1.13 15.10 16.62
CA LEU A 177 -0.08 15.17 17.65
C LEU A 177 -0.66 15.66 18.97
N VAL A 178 -0.32 15.00 20.08
CA VAL A 178 -0.72 15.46 21.42
C VAL A 178 0.49 16.04 22.15
N LEU A 179 0.44 17.34 22.45
CA LEU A 179 1.50 18.08 23.10
C LEU A 179 1.05 18.66 24.44
N LYS A 180 2.03 19.01 25.28
CA LYS A 180 1.83 19.84 26.45
C LYS A 180 2.24 21.28 26.15
N CYS A 181 1.47 22.23 26.64
CA CYS A 181 1.76 23.65 26.52
C CYS A 181 3.16 23.98 27.05
N GLY A 182 3.97 24.68 26.24
CA GLY A 182 5.34 25.07 26.53
C GLY A 182 6.38 23.95 26.42
N GLU A 183 5.97 22.70 26.20
CA GLU A 183 6.91 21.57 26.05
C GLU A 183 7.45 21.51 24.62
N GLN A 184 8.78 21.41 24.50
CA GLN A 184 9.44 21.27 23.20
C GLN A 184 9.24 19.85 22.65
N HIS A 185 8.72 19.77 21.42
CA HIS A 185 8.61 18.55 20.64
C HIS A 185 9.50 18.62 19.39
N THR A 186 9.96 17.48 18.89
CA THR A 186 10.85 17.43 17.72
C THR A 186 10.25 16.58 16.62
N LEU A 187 9.98 17.18 15.46
CA LEU A 187 9.64 16.46 14.24
C LEU A 187 10.92 16.18 13.45
N GLN A 188 10.98 15.01 12.84
CA GLN A 188 12.06 14.66 11.92
C GLN A 188 11.52 14.67 10.50
N VAL A 189 12.13 15.44 9.63
CA VAL A 189 11.79 15.52 8.21
C VAL A 189 12.90 14.84 7.42
N VAL A 190 12.51 14.00 6.46
CA VAL A 190 13.42 13.36 5.49
C VAL A 190 13.23 14.05 4.15
N PRO A 191 14.17 14.92 3.77
CA PRO A 191 14.22 15.58 2.47
C PRO A 191 14.44 14.55 1.37
N ARG A 192 13.66 14.66 0.28
CA ARG A 192 13.81 13.77 -0.88
C ARG A 192 13.78 14.51 -2.20
N ASP A 193 14.50 13.98 -3.18
CA ASP A 193 14.43 14.44 -4.56
C ASP A 193 13.19 13.89 -5.31
N GLN A 194 13.04 14.27 -6.58
CA GLN A 194 11.93 13.86 -7.44
C GLN A 194 11.79 12.32 -7.60
N TYR A 195 12.88 11.56 -7.41
CA TYR A 195 12.92 10.10 -7.52
C TYR A 195 12.90 9.39 -6.15
N GLY A 196 12.72 10.15 -5.08
CA GLY A 196 12.62 9.64 -3.71
C GLY A 196 13.97 9.34 -3.05
N ASN A 197 15.10 9.77 -3.62
CA ASN A 197 16.40 9.63 -2.97
C ASN A 197 16.54 10.62 -1.82
N HIS A 198 17.22 10.21 -0.74
CA HIS A 198 17.54 11.13 0.36
C HIS A 198 18.51 12.20 -0.14
N THR A 199 18.18 13.46 0.11
CA THR A 199 19.00 14.60 -0.32
C THR A 199 19.51 15.38 0.89
N SER A 200 20.73 15.91 0.79
CA SER A 200 21.36 16.77 1.80
C SER A 200 21.18 18.25 1.49
N ASP A 201 20.64 18.64 0.33
CA ASP A 201 20.58 20.05 -0.06
C ASP A 201 19.69 20.88 0.86
N SER A 202 18.63 20.29 1.44
CA SER A 202 17.81 20.97 2.45
C SER A 202 18.58 21.41 3.71
N LEU A 203 19.74 20.80 3.99
CA LEU A 203 20.56 21.19 5.14
C LEU A 203 21.21 22.56 4.93
N LYS A 204 21.31 23.02 3.68
CA LYS A 204 21.74 24.37 3.32
C LYS A 204 20.60 25.38 3.45
N ASP A 205 19.37 24.92 3.21
CA ASP A 205 18.16 25.74 3.14
C ASP A 205 17.22 25.52 4.33
N LEU A 206 17.75 25.41 5.55
CA LEU A 206 16.95 25.14 6.76
C LEU A 206 15.87 26.21 7.00
N GLU A 207 16.14 27.46 6.64
CA GLU A 207 15.20 28.59 6.75
C GLU A 207 14.00 28.48 5.80
N SER A 208 14.08 27.61 4.78
CA SER A 208 12.97 27.38 3.86
C SER A 208 11.83 26.55 4.46
N TYR A 209 12.03 25.93 5.63
CA TYR A 209 11.00 25.18 6.34
C TYR A 209 10.15 26.10 7.20
N ILE A 210 8.84 26.14 6.93
CA ILE A 210 7.88 26.99 7.65
C ILE A 210 6.72 26.12 8.13
N LEU A 211 6.41 26.20 9.42
CA LEU A 211 5.23 25.58 10.01
C LEU A 211 4.17 26.66 10.27
N THR A 212 3.01 26.54 9.63
CA THR A 212 1.87 27.43 9.85
C THR A 212 0.79 26.73 10.67
N LEU A 213 0.09 27.48 11.53
CA LEU A 213 -1.01 26.98 12.36
C LEU A 213 -2.30 27.76 12.10
N SER A 214 -3.44 27.08 12.23
CA SER A 214 -4.76 27.70 12.36
C SER A 214 -5.54 26.99 13.46
N GLU A 215 -6.20 27.75 14.35
CA GLU A 215 -7.01 27.18 15.43
C GLU A 215 -8.23 26.42 14.86
N LEU A 216 -8.57 25.30 15.50
CA LEU A 216 -9.67 24.42 15.10
C LEU A 216 -10.85 24.54 16.06
N GLY A 217 -12.04 24.77 15.49
CA GLY A 217 -13.29 24.87 16.26
C GLY A 217 -13.46 26.18 17.02
N VAL A 218 -12.63 27.20 16.81
CA VAL A 218 -12.81 28.58 17.30
C VAL A 218 -12.29 29.55 16.24
N VAL A 219 -12.97 30.68 16.04
CA VAL A 219 -12.54 31.71 15.08
C VAL A 219 -11.65 32.73 15.79
N GLY A 220 -10.33 32.64 15.60
CA GLY A 220 -9.34 33.57 16.17
C GLY A 220 -7.92 33.27 15.66
N VAL A 221 -7.14 34.29 15.34
CA VAL A 221 -5.79 34.14 14.78
C VAL A 221 -4.77 33.95 15.91
N ALA A 222 -4.07 32.83 15.88
CA ALA A 222 -3.07 32.41 16.85
C ALA A 222 -1.70 33.08 16.59
N ASP A 223 -1.64 34.42 16.57
CA ASP A 223 -0.37 35.14 16.43
C ASP A 223 0.48 34.99 17.70
N GLY A 224 1.74 34.55 17.54
CA GLY A 224 2.71 34.42 18.63
C GLY A 224 2.59 33.15 19.50
N CYS A 225 1.70 32.21 19.17
CA CYS A 225 1.51 30.97 19.94
C CYS A 225 2.59 29.89 19.70
N LEU A 226 3.43 30.04 18.67
CA LEU A 226 4.33 29.01 18.17
C LEU A 226 5.79 29.48 18.21
N GLN A 227 6.64 28.68 18.87
CA GLN A 227 8.09 28.78 18.74
C GLN A 227 8.58 27.61 17.90
N VAL A 228 9.29 27.89 16.80
CA VAL A 228 9.90 26.87 15.94
C VAL A 228 11.35 27.20 15.70
N SER A 229 12.22 26.18 15.80
CA SER A 229 13.58 26.23 15.30
C SER A 229 13.87 25.01 14.43
N VAL A 230 14.68 25.22 13.39
CA VAL A 230 15.01 24.20 12.40
C VAL A 230 16.51 23.98 12.42
N CYS A 231 16.95 22.73 12.55
CA CYS A 231 18.37 22.39 12.56
C CYS A 231 18.67 21.12 11.78
N SER A 232 19.96 20.92 11.48
CA SER A 232 20.45 19.70 10.84
C SER A 232 20.52 18.55 11.84
N GLY A 233 19.99 17.38 11.46
CA GLY A 233 20.10 16.14 12.21
C GLY A 233 21.04 15.12 11.57
N SER A 234 21.24 13.98 12.24
CA SER A 234 22.02 12.86 11.69
C SER A 234 21.36 12.26 10.44
N GLN A 235 22.16 11.67 9.54
CA GLN A 235 21.66 10.95 8.34
C GLN A 235 20.83 11.80 7.38
N ASN A 236 21.24 13.04 7.10
CA ASN A 236 20.53 13.96 6.19
C ASN A 236 19.06 14.23 6.59
N ARG A 237 18.78 14.25 7.89
CA ARG A 237 17.45 14.61 8.40
C ARG A 237 17.43 16.08 8.80
N VAL A 238 16.27 16.71 8.63
CA VAL A 238 16.00 18.04 9.19
C VAL A 238 15.19 17.85 10.46
N LEU A 239 15.62 18.48 11.55
CA LEU A 239 14.92 18.46 12.83
C LEU A 239 14.16 19.76 13.00
N LEU A 240 12.84 19.66 13.20
CA LEU A 240 11.96 20.79 13.49
C LEU A 240 11.60 20.74 14.98
N HIS A 241 12.19 21.60 15.78
CA HIS A 241 11.83 21.75 17.19
C HIS A 241 10.70 22.75 17.30
N LEU A 242 9.58 22.36 17.89
CA LEU A 242 8.43 23.23 18.10
C LEU A 242 7.97 23.22 19.55
N ALA A 243 7.51 24.36 20.04
CA ALA A 243 6.79 24.49 21.30
C ALA A 243 5.58 25.42 21.10
N LEU A 244 4.40 24.97 21.52
CA LEU A 244 3.19 25.77 21.48
C LEU A 244 2.90 26.35 22.87
N LEU A 245 2.69 27.66 22.95
CA LEU A 245 2.51 28.42 24.17
C LEU A 245 1.03 28.63 24.55
N GLN A 246 0.12 28.09 23.75
CA GLN A 246 -1.32 28.19 23.96
C GLN A 246 -1.97 26.81 23.87
N THR A 247 -2.91 26.54 24.78
CA THR A 247 -3.72 25.32 24.76
C THR A 247 -4.84 25.43 23.73
N GLY A 248 -5.19 24.32 23.09
CA GLY A 248 -6.19 24.32 22.04
C GLY A 248 -6.00 23.15 21.07
N CYS A 249 -6.81 23.15 20.02
CA CYS A 249 -6.64 22.25 18.88
C CYS A 249 -6.26 23.10 17.66
N PHE A 250 -5.25 22.68 16.92
CA PHE A 250 -4.69 23.45 15.80
C PHE A 250 -4.54 22.55 14.58
N GLN A 251 -4.83 23.09 13.40
CA GLN A 251 -4.40 22.52 12.14
C GLN A 251 -3.02 23.05 11.83
N ALA A 252 -2.07 22.16 11.58
CA ALA A 252 -0.70 22.48 11.24
C ALA A 252 -0.41 22.11 9.78
N THR A 253 0.37 22.96 9.10
CA THR A 253 0.86 22.73 7.74
C THR A 253 2.34 23.06 7.66
N LEU A 254 3.17 22.04 7.47
CA LEU A 254 4.61 22.17 7.24
C LEU A 254 4.90 22.35 5.74
N ARG A 255 5.66 23.40 5.41
CA ARG A 255 6.02 23.80 4.05
C ARG A 255 7.53 23.85 3.87
N PHE A 256 8.00 23.56 2.67
CA PHE A 256 9.36 23.83 2.21
C PHE A 256 9.28 24.76 0.99
N GLN A 257 9.98 25.90 1.05
CA GLN A 257 9.94 26.94 -0.01
C GLN A 257 8.51 27.37 -0.38
N GLY A 258 7.64 27.52 0.63
CA GLY A 258 6.25 27.94 0.46
C GLY A 258 5.27 26.83 0.03
N LEU A 259 5.76 25.66 -0.39
CA LEU A 259 4.93 24.53 -0.82
C LEU A 259 4.77 23.49 0.31
N PRO A 260 3.58 22.91 0.51
CA PRO A 260 3.37 21.89 1.53
C PRO A 260 4.16 20.62 1.20
N ILE A 261 4.78 20.02 2.21
CA ILE A 261 5.41 18.72 2.06
C ILE A 261 4.37 17.59 2.07
N ASN A 262 4.74 16.38 1.61
CA ASN A 262 3.79 15.28 1.33
C ASN A 262 2.79 14.99 2.47
N ASN A 263 3.29 14.78 3.68
CA ASN A 263 2.49 14.54 4.89
C ASN A 263 2.62 15.70 5.89
N GLY A 264 2.74 16.92 5.36
CA GLY A 264 2.95 18.12 6.16
C GLY A 264 1.70 18.67 6.84
N ASN A 265 0.52 18.16 6.51
CA ASN A 265 -0.75 18.54 7.12
C ASN A 265 -1.11 17.57 8.24
N PHE A 266 -1.31 18.08 9.46
CA PHE A 266 -1.68 17.28 10.63
C PHE A 266 -2.34 18.17 11.69
N GLN A 267 -3.03 17.57 12.66
CA GLN A 267 -3.65 18.29 13.78
C GLN A 267 -2.72 18.26 15.01
N ILE A 268 -2.81 19.27 15.87
CA ILE A 268 -2.10 19.33 17.15
C ILE A 268 -3.11 19.62 18.27
N ILE A 269 -3.17 18.76 19.28
CA ILE A 269 -3.90 19.00 20.53
C ILE A 269 -2.88 19.42 21.59
N VAL A 270 -2.98 20.66 22.06
CA VAL A 270 -2.11 21.20 23.12
C VAL A 270 -2.88 21.25 24.43
N LEU A 271 -2.37 20.53 25.42
CA LEU A 271 -2.98 20.38 26.74
C LEU A 271 -2.23 21.20 27.80
N THR A 272 -2.93 21.61 28.84
CA THR A 272 -2.31 22.03 30.11
C THR A 272 -1.57 20.85 30.77
N ASP A 273 -0.69 21.15 31.74
CA ASP A 273 0.01 20.11 32.52
C ASP A 273 -0.97 19.19 33.29
N GLY A 274 -2.04 19.76 33.84
CA GLY A 274 -3.11 19.01 34.51
C GLY A 274 -3.87 18.09 33.54
N GLU A 275 -4.29 18.59 32.39
CA GLU A 275 -4.96 17.78 31.36
C GLU A 275 -4.06 16.67 30.81
N LYS A 276 -2.78 16.97 30.55
CA LYS A 276 -1.81 15.98 30.09
C LYS A 276 -1.64 14.86 31.11
N THR A 277 -1.56 15.20 32.40
CA THR A 277 -1.50 14.22 33.49
C THR A 277 -2.75 13.34 33.52
N ILE A 278 -3.94 13.90 33.30
CA ILE A 278 -5.18 13.12 33.19
C ILE A 278 -5.11 12.15 32.02
N VAL A 279 -4.67 12.60 30.83
CA VAL A 279 -4.53 11.74 29.65
C VAL A 279 -3.52 10.60 29.88
N ASP A 280 -2.36 10.88 30.48
CA ASP A 280 -1.37 9.83 30.75
C ASP A 280 -1.89 8.81 31.79
N ASN A 281 -2.63 9.27 32.80
CA ASN A 281 -3.29 8.39 33.78
C ASN A 281 -4.39 7.53 33.14
N ASN A 282 -5.17 8.12 32.23
CA ASN A 282 -6.19 7.42 31.46
C ASN A 282 -5.61 6.27 30.63
N VAL A 283 -4.46 6.53 30.00
CA VAL A 283 -3.83 5.60 29.06
C VAL A 283 -2.99 4.52 29.77
N SER A 284 -2.43 4.82 30.93
CA SER A 284 -1.62 3.87 31.72
C SER A 284 -2.44 2.83 32.50
N ARG A 285 -3.71 3.13 32.79
CA ARG A 285 -4.61 2.23 33.53
C ARG A 285 -5.11 1.09 32.64
N SER A 286 -4.42 -0.06 32.71
CA SER A 286 -4.83 -1.26 31.97
C SER A 286 -6.21 -1.76 32.43
N GLY A 287 -7.18 -1.83 31.53
CA GLY A 287 -8.45 -2.55 31.73
C GLY A 287 -9.63 -1.74 32.26
N VAL A 288 -9.46 -0.46 32.61
CA VAL A 288 -10.58 0.43 33.00
C VAL A 288 -10.86 1.43 31.89
N GLY A 289 -12.05 1.34 31.28
CA GLY A 289 -12.49 2.32 30.30
C GLY A 289 -12.68 3.69 30.94
N VAL A 290 -12.19 4.74 30.29
CA VAL A 290 -12.36 6.14 30.72
C VAL A 290 -13.71 6.63 30.23
N PHE A 291 -14.45 7.40 31.04
CA PHE A 291 -15.72 7.96 30.62
C PHE A 291 -15.75 9.48 30.70
N PHE A 292 -16.46 10.09 29.76
CA PHE A 292 -16.74 11.53 29.71
C PHE A 292 -18.23 11.74 29.59
N GLU A 293 -18.75 12.79 30.23
CA GLU A 293 -20.14 13.20 30.11
C GLU A 293 -20.27 14.28 29.04
N GLY A 294 -21.32 14.20 28.22
CA GLY A 294 -21.65 15.27 27.29
C GLY A 294 -22.97 15.04 26.57
N TYR A 295 -23.08 15.63 25.39
CA TYR A 295 -24.31 15.68 24.61
C TYR A 295 -24.09 15.16 23.20
N LEU A 296 -25.07 14.39 22.72
CA LEU A 296 -25.16 13.89 21.35
C LEU A 296 -26.22 14.71 20.61
N TYR A 297 -25.83 15.32 19.51
CA TYR A 297 -26.74 16.10 18.68
C TYR A 297 -27.42 15.16 17.67
N PRO A 298 -28.72 15.37 17.41
CA PRO A 298 -29.36 14.68 16.31
C PRO A 298 -28.65 15.08 15.02
N PRO A 299 -28.30 14.14 14.12
CA PRO A 299 -27.84 14.46 12.78
C PRO A 299 -28.71 15.57 12.17
N SER A 300 -28.06 16.56 11.53
CA SER A 300 -28.68 17.70 10.86
C SER A 300 -29.71 17.28 9.77
N SER A 301 -29.73 16.00 9.43
CA SER A 301 -30.84 15.28 8.81
C SER A 301 -31.03 13.91 9.51
N SER A 302 -31.95 13.82 10.47
CA SER A 302 -32.21 12.56 11.20
C SER A 302 -33.60 11.98 10.97
N PRO A 303 -33.68 10.68 10.59
CA PRO A 303 -34.93 9.92 10.48
C PRO A 303 -35.66 9.85 11.80
N ASN A 304 -36.97 10.03 11.77
CA ASN A 304 -37.82 9.66 12.89
C ASN A 304 -38.01 8.14 12.88
N ILE A 305 -37.58 7.45 13.93
CA ILE A 305 -38.01 6.08 14.20
C ILE A 305 -39.36 6.16 14.93
N PRO A 306 -40.49 5.70 14.34
CA PRO A 306 -41.75 5.62 15.07
C PRO A 306 -41.77 4.29 15.84
N GLY A 307 -41.78 4.36 17.18
CA GLY A 307 -41.84 3.17 18.00
C GLY A 307 -41.48 3.36 19.47
N GLN A 308 -41.96 4.41 20.12
CA GLN A 308 -42.06 4.43 21.59
C GLN A 308 -43.46 4.87 21.98
N HIS A 309 -44.27 3.90 22.38
CA HIS A 309 -45.54 4.12 23.06
C HIS A 309 -45.34 5.09 24.24
N ARG A 310 -46.05 6.21 24.20
CA ARG A 310 -46.49 6.92 25.40
C ARG A 310 -48.01 6.98 25.39
N SER A 311 -48.59 6.24 26.31
CA SER A 311 -49.99 6.27 26.71
C SER A 311 -50.29 7.50 27.59
N SER A 312 -51.52 8.03 27.45
CA SER A 312 -52.30 8.92 28.35
C SER A 312 -51.75 10.35 28.59
N SER A 313 -52.53 11.43 28.65
CA SER A 313 -54.00 11.66 28.65
C SER A 313 -54.29 13.18 28.55
N THR A 314 -55.35 13.53 27.80
CA THR A 314 -56.28 14.69 27.90
C THR A 314 -55.95 15.91 28.78
N SER A 315 -56.02 17.11 28.18
CA SER A 315 -57.05 18.14 28.44
C SER A 315 -56.94 19.33 27.46
N ASN A 316 -58.10 19.85 27.07
CA ASN A 316 -58.33 21.00 26.19
C ASN A 316 -57.73 22.31 26.74
N ASP A 317 -57.37 23.24 25.85
CA ASP A 317 -58.01 24.57 25.76
C ASP A 317 -57.52 25.34 24.52
N GLU A 318 -58.43 26.13 23.96
CA GLU A 318 -58.37 26.88 22.70
C GLU A 318 -57.64 28.24 22.81
N GLU A 319 -57.43 28.81 21.61
CA GLU A 319 -57.33 30.25 21.27
C GLU A 319 -55.96 30.96 21.15
N SER A 320 -55.63 31.20 19.86
CA SER A 320 -55.10 32.44 19.24
C SER A 320 -53.82 33.08 19.79
N ASN A 321 -52.77 33.06 18.98
CA ASN A 321 -52.42 34.23 18.16
C ASN A 321 -51.27 33.90 17.19
N ALA A 322 -51.46 34.32 15.94
CA ALA A 322 -50.45 34.32 14.92
C ALA A 322 -49.46 35.46 15.18
N ASP A 323 -48.19 35.12 15.40
CA ASP A 323 -47.09 36.00 15.04
C ASP A 323 -45.88 35.16 14.62
N GLY A 324 -45.29 35.56 13.50
CA GLY A 324 -44.29 34.80 12.78
C GLY A 324 -42.95 34.77 13.49
N HIS A 325 -42.60 33.63 14.06
CA HIS A 325 -41.22 33.14 14.16
C HIS A 325 -41.26 31.62 14.08
N THR A 326 -41.03 31.07 12.88
CA THR A 326 -40.62 29.68 12.71
C THR A 326 -39.22 29.51 13.28
N VAL A 327 -39.12 29.43 14.61
CA VAL A 327 -38.01 28.76 15.26
C VAL A 327 -38.22 27.28 14.97
N ASP A 328 -37.47 26.75 14.01
CA ASP A 328 -37.33 25.32 13.82
C ASP A 328 -37.17 24.67 15.20
N ARG A 329 -38.06 23.73 15.53
CA ARG A 329 -37.94 22.92 16.74
C ARG A 329 -36.69 22.06 16.61
N LEU A 330 -35.51 22.63 16.88
CA LEU A 330 -34.27 21.87 17.02
C LEU A 330 -34.53 20.77 18.06
N LYS A 331 -34.48 19.51 17.60
CA LYS A 331 -34.55 18.35 18.48
C LYS A 331 -33.49 18.52 19.57
N LYS A 332 -33.91 18.53 20.85
CA LYS A 332 -33.00 18.73 21.98
C LYS A 332 -31.88 17.68 21.96
N PRO A 333 -30.61 18.09 22.18
CA PRO A 333 -29.50 17.14 22.23
C PRO A 333 -29.67 16.17 23.40
N LYS A 334 -29.23 14.93 23.22
CA LYS A 334 -29.37 13.86 24.20
C LYS A 334 -28.15 13.80 25.11
N LYS A 335 -28.36 13.69 26.43
CA LYS A 335 -27.26 13.47 27.38
C LYS A 335 -26.70 12.05 27.23
N VAL A 336 -25.39 11.93 27.02
CA VAL A 336 -24.69 10.67 26.77
C VAL A 336 -23.37 10.59 27.52
N TYR A 337 -22.79 9.39 27.53
CA TYR A 337 -21.51 9.07 28.13
C TYR A 337 -20.58 8.44 27.08
N PHE A 338 -19.40 9.02 26.92
CA PHE A 338 -18.36 8.57 26.00
C PHE A 338 -17.38 7.67 26.72
N TYR A 339 -17.32 6.39 26.38
CA TYR A 339 -16.41 5.42 26.96
C TYR A 339 -15.25 5.13 26.01
N ILE A 340 -14.02 5.46 26.39
CA ILE A 340 -12.82 5.19 25.61
C ILE A 340 -12.03 4.05 26.25
N THR A 341 -11.65 3.10 25.41
CA THR A 341 -10.76 1.98 25.73
C THR A 341 -9.67 1.91 24.66
N PRO A 342 -8.58 1.12 24.85
CA PRO A 342 -7.62 0.89 23.79
C PRO A 342 -8.23 0.33 22.50
N LYS A 343 -9.37 -0.38 22.56
CA LYS A 343 -10.00 -1.00 21.37
C LYS A 343 -11.04 -0.11 20.70
N GLN A 344 -11.80 0.68 21.47
CA GLN A 344 -12.98 1.38 20.96
C GLN A 344 -13.37 2.62 21.79
N LEU A 345 -14.03 3.56 21.13
CA LEU A 345 -14.85 4.64 21.68
C LEU A 345 -16.33 4.23 21.58
N SER A 346 -17.07 4.20 22.68
CA SER A 346 -18.50 3.90 22.71
C SER A 346 -19.32 5.06 23.25
N VAL A 347 -20.40 5.42 22.57
CA VAL A 347 -21.37 6.41 23.05
C VAL A 347 -22.54 5.67 23.67
N LYS A 348 -22.84 5.95 24.93
CA LYS A 348 -23.91 5.26 25.67
C LYS A 348 -24.88 6.23 26.32
N GLU A 349 -26.14 5.85 26.38
CA GLU A 349 -27.19 6.50 27.16
C GLU A 349 -27.59 5.57 28.31
N PHE A 350 -28.04 6.09 29.45
CA PHE A 350 -28.51 5.25 30.55
C PHE A 350 -30.03 5.21 30.59
N TYR A 351 -30.59 4.03 30.37
CA TYR A 351 -32.01 3.78 30.59
C TYR A 351 -32.28 3.64 32.10
N LEU A 352 -33.31 4.35 32.60
CA LEU A 352 -33.67 4.43 34.02
C LEU A 352 -32.49 4.75 34.95
N ARG A 353 -31.45 5.43 34.44
CA ARG A 353 -30.18 5.73 35.14
C ARG A 353 -29.35 4.51 35.59
N ILE A 354 -29.70 3.29 35.19
CA ILE A 354 -29.04 2.06 35.68
C ILE A 354 -28.49 1.20 34.53
N ILE A 355 -29.22 1.10 33.41
CA ILE A 355 -28.87 0.18 32.32
C ILE A 355 -28.21 0.97 31.18
N PRO A 356 -26.90 0.79 30.90
CA PRO A 356 -26.23 1.48 29.81
C PRO A 356 -26.66 0.90 28.46
N TRP A 357 -27.34 1.70 27.66
CA TRP A 357 -27.68 1.43 26.27
C TRP A 357 -26.61 2.00 25.33
N ARG A 358 -26.07 1.16 24.46
CA ARG A 358 -25.01 1.56 23.52
C ARG A 358 -25.63 2.11 22.24
N LEU A 359 -25.33 3.38 21.93
CA LEU A 359 -25.84 4.07 20.74
C LEU A 359 -24.87 3.89 19.57
N PHE A 360 -23.60 4.27 19.77
CA PHE A 360 -22.57 4.23 18.75
C PHE A 360 -21.30 3.57 19.26
N THR A 361 -20.50 3.04 18.36
CA THR A 361 -19.18 2.46 18.66
C THR A 361 -18.27 2.70 17.49
N PHE A 362 -17.12 3.29 17.79
CA PHE A 362 -16.04 3.57 16.87
C PHE A 362 -14.81 2.81 17.35
N ARG A 363 -13.99 2.32 16.43
CA ARG A 363 -12.73 1.70 16.80
C ARG A 363 -11.70 2.78 17.12
N VAL A 364 -10.74 2.46 17.97
CA VAL A 364 -9.52 3.27 18.09
C VAL A 364 -8.52 2.83 17.01
N CYS A 365 -8.72 3.36 15.79
CA CYS A 365 -7.88 3.10 14.62
C CYS A 365 -7.74 4.37 13.77
N PRO A 366 -6.78 4.43 12.81
CA PRO A 366 -6.56 5.62 12.00
C PRO A 366 -7.79 6.07 11.19
N GLY A 367 -8.67 5.14 10.79
CA GLY A 367 -9.89 5.46 10.03
C GLY A 367 -10.97 6.21 10.83
N THR A 368 -10.89 6.28 12.16
CA THR A 368 -11.82 7.09 12.96
C THR A 368 -11.25 8.49 13.15
N LYS A 369 -11.86 9.47 12.49
CA LYS A 369 -11.42 10.87 12.44
C LYS A 369 -12.27 11.76 13.36
N PHE A 370 -11.65 12.83 13.85
CA PHE A 370 -12.34 13.90 14.57
C PHE A 370 -12.28 15.20 13.77
N LEU A 371 -13.46 15.76 13.49
CA LEU A 371 -13.60 17.09 12.93
C LEU A 371 -14.02 18.05 14.05
N TYR A 372 -13.17 19.01 14.38
CA TYR A 372 -13.44 19.96 15.46
C TYR A 372 -14.37 21.07 15.00
N LEU A 373 -15.48 21.25 15.72
CA LEU A 373 -16.54 22.18 15.38
C LEU A 373 -16.55 23.40 16.33
N PRO A 374 -17.18 24.51 15.94
CA PRO A 374 -17.45 25.65 16.82
C PRO A 374 -18.19 25.24 18.09
N PRO A 375 -18.02 25.94 19.23
CA PRO A 375 -18.72 25.60 20.46
C PRO A 375 -20.22 25.49 20.25
N ASP A 376 -20.84 24.53 20.94
CA ASP A 376 -22.24 24.21 20.72
C ASP A 376 -23.13 25.41 21.09
N PRO A 377 -24.18 25.69 20.29
CA PRO A 377 -24.98 26.90 20.46
C PRO A 377 -25.85 26.90 21.72
N LEU A 378 -26.06 25.74 22.37
CA LEU A 378 -26.98 25.59 23.50
C LEU A 378 -26.29 25.70 24.86
N HIS A 379 -25.12 25.09 25.01
CA HIS A 379 -24.38 25.02 26.27
C HIS A 379 -23.03 25.74 26.20
N GLY A 380 -22.58 26.17 25.01
CA GLY A 380 -21.27 26.78 24.80
C GLY A 380 -20.10 25.83 25.03
N LEU A 381 -20.35 24.51 25.03
CA LEU A 381 -19.32 23.49 25.20
C LEU A 381 -18.59 23.27 23.89
N LEU A 382 -17.33 22.88 24.01
CA LEU A 382 -16.55 22.47 22.86
C LEU A 382 -17.17 21.22 22.21
N SER A 383 -17.26 21.25 20.88
CA SER A 383 -17.87 20.18 20.08
C SER A 383 -16.88 19.60 19.07
N LEU A 384 -17.19 18.39 18.61
CA LEU A 384 -16.54 17.75 17.48
C LEU A 384 -17.51 16.76 16.82
N GLN A 385 -17.22 16.41 15.57
CA GLN A 385 -17.86 15.31 14.87
C GLN A 385 -16.92 14.10 14.86
N VAL A 386 -17.48 12.91 15.11
CA VAL A 386 -16.78 11.63 15.01
C VAL A 386 -17.25 10.92 13.75
N ASP A 387 -16.31 10.56 12.89
CA ASP A 387 -16.56 9.85 11.63
C ASP A 387 -15.62 8.64 11.51
N ASP A 388 -16.13 7.51 11.06
CA ASP A 388 -15.35 6.32 10.72
C ASP A 388 -15.58 5.84 9.27
N GLY A 389 -16.32 6.61 8.46
CA GLY A 389 -16.67 6.28 7.07
C GLY A 389 -17.68 5.14 6.91
N LEU A 390 -18.07 4.48 8.01
CA LEU A 390 -18.91 3.28 8.04
C LEU A 390 -20.30 3.56 8.62
N GLN A 391 -20.47 4.56 9.47
CA GLN A 391 -21.78 4.97 9.99
C GLN A 391 -21.99 6.48 9.82
N PRO A 392 -23.24 6.97 9.86
CA PRO A 392 -23.49 8.41 9.81
C PRO A 392 -22.64 9.14 10.87
N PRO A 393 -21.87 10.17 10.48
CA PRO A 393 -21.06 10.92 11.42
C PRO A 393 -21.92 11.48 12.55
N ILE A 394 -21.42 11.43 13.78
CA ILE A 394 -22.15 11.95 14.94
C ILE A 394 -21.51 13.24 15.44
N GLU A 395 -22.34 14.21 15.77
CA GLU A 395 -21.90 15.45 16.41
C GLU A 395 -22.09 15.35 17.93
N ILE A 396 -21.02 15.67 18.66
CA ILE A 396 -20.97 15.56 20.12
C ILE A 396 -20.38 16.82 20.73
N SER A 397 -20.85 17.20 21.92
CA SER A 397 -20.23 18.25 22.73
C SER A 397 -19.92 17.74 24.13
N CYS A 398 -18.78 18.12 24.68
CA CYS A 398 -18.41 17.82 26.06
C CYS A 398 -17.42 18.83 26.61
N LYS A 399 -17.45 19.04 27.93
CA LYS A 399 -16.56 19.98 28.62
C LYS A 399 -15.08 19.61 28.41
N ASP A 400 -14.78 18.32 28.52
CA ASP A 400 -13.42 17.78 28.47
C ASP A 400 -13.06 17.26 27.06
N ARG A 401 -13.59 17.90 26.00
CA ARG A 401 -13.41 17.48 24.60
C ARG A 401 -11.94 17.23 24.24
N ASN A 402 -11.05 18.14 24.59
CA ASN A 402 -9.63 18.02 24.26
C ASN A 402 -8.98 16.83 24.98
N ILE A 403 -9.34 16.57 26.24
CA ILE A 403 -8.87 15.41 27.01
C ILE A 403 -9.39 14.11 26.37
N MET A 404 -10.67 14.07 26.00
CA MET A 404 -11.29 12.94 25.33
C MET A 404 -10.60 12.63 24.00
N ALA A 405 -10.42 13.65 23.14
CA ALA A 405 -9.75 13.51 21.86
C ALA A 405 -8.29 13.09 22.03
N ALA A 406 -7.53 13.72 22.94
CA ALA A 406 -6.14 13.34 23.22
C ALA A 406 -6.02 11.92 23.80
N THR A 407 -6.96 11.48 24.65
CA THR A 407 -7.00 10.12 25.18
C THR A 407 -7.19 9.10 24.06
N PHE A 408 -8.12 9.37 23.13
CA PHE A 408 -8.29 8.55 21.92
C PHE A 408 -7.01 8.49 21.08
N THR A 409 -6.43 9.65 20.74
CA THR A 409 -5.21 9.74 19.92
C THR A 409 -4.03 9.02 20.58
N ARG A 410 -3.89 9.09 21.90
CA ARG A 410 -2.81 8.39 22.62
C ARG A 410 -3.00 6.87 22.63
N PHE A 411 -4.23 6.38 22.80
CA PHE A 411 -4.50 4.95 22.61
C PHE A 411 -4.21 4.51 21.18
N LEU A 412 -4.63 5.29 20.19
CA LEU A 412 -4.35 5.03 18.77
C LEU A 412 -2.84 4.89 18.52
N HIS A 413 -2.04 5.87 18.96
CA HIS A 413 -0.59 5.86 18.77
C HIS A 413 0.08 4.65 19.43
N LEU A 414 -0.37 4.25 20.62
CA LEU A 414 0.15 3.06 21.29
C LEU A 414 -0.21 1.77 20.56
N ASN A 415 -1.41 1.70 19.98
CA ASN A 415 -1.85 0.54 19.22
C ASN A 415 -1.04 0.36 17.92
N ILE A 416 -0.67 1.45 17.24
CA ILE A 416 -0.03 1.40 15.92
C ILE A 416 1.50 1.53 15.95
N GLY A 417 2.10 1.64 17.13
CA GLY A 417 3.55 1.86 17.26
C GLY A 417 4.01 3.28 16.92
N GLY A 418 3.10 4.25 16.95
CA GLY A 418 3.38 5.67 16.79
C GLY A 418 3.45 6.18 15.34
N SER A 419 3.11 5.35 14.35
CA SER A 419 3.03 5.76 12.95
C SER A 419 1.82 5.14 12.25
N GLU A 420 1.15 5.93 11.43
CA GLU A 420 -0.01 5.53 10.62
C GLU A 420 0.39 4.93 9.27
N THR A 421 1.67 4.97 8.89
CA THR A 421 2.10 4.37 7.62
C THR A 421 1.98 2.85 7.65
N PHE A 422 1.59 2.25 6.51
CA PHE A 422 1.47 0.80 6.39
C PHE A 422 2.76 0.07 6.77
N GLN A 423 3.92 0.51 6.25
CA GLN A 423 5.19 -0.15 6.53
C GLN A 423 5.61 -0.08 8.00
N ASP A 424 5.32 1.03 8.68
CA ASP A 424 5.59 1.14 10.12
C ASP A 424 4.63 0.25 10.94
N LYS A 425 3.35 0.20 10.57
CA LYS A 425 2.36 -0.72 11.17
C LYS A 425 2.77 -2.18 10.97
N VAL A 426 3.23 -2.56 9.78
CA VAL A 426 3.78 -3.91 9.51
C VAL A 426 5.00 -4.17 10.42
N THR A 427 5.93 -3.23 10.50
CA THR A 427 7.14 -3.38 11.33
C THR A 427 6.79 -3.55 12.81
N PHE A 428 5.84 -2.74 13.30
CA PHE A 428 5.31 -2.83 14.65
C PHE A 428 4.62 -4.18 14.88
N PHE A 429 3.67 -4.56 14.03
CA PHE A 429 2.95 -5.83 14.08
C PHE A 429 3.91 -7.02 14.16
N GLN A 430 4.90 -7.08 13.26
CA GLN A 430 5.86 -8.17 13.22
C GLN A 430 6.73 -8.19 14.48
N LYS A 431 7.13 -7.02 15.00
CA LYS A 431 7.89 -6.92 16.26
C LYS A 431 7.08 -7.45 17.44
N GLU A 432 5.85 -7.00 17.61
CA GLU A 432 4.97 -7.45 18.69
C GLU A 432 4.69 -8.95 18.60
N LEU A 433 4.42 -9.46 17.39
CA LEU A 433 4.19 -10.88 17.16
C LEU A 433 5.42 -11.73 17.53
N ARG A 434 6.63 -11.30 17.17
CA ARG A 434 7.88 -11.94 17.61
C ARG A 434 8.03 -11.92 19.13
N GLN A 435 7.66 -10.82 19.79
CA GLN A 435 7.74 -10.72 21.26
C GLN A 435 6.77 -11.68 21.94
N ILE A 436 5.53 -11.80 21.47
CA ILE A 436 4.54 -12.73 22.01
C ILE A 436 5.05 -14.18 21.97
N HIS A 437 5.71 -14.56 20.87
CA HIS A 437 6.22 -15.91 20.69
C HIS A 437 7.68 -16.10 21.10
N CYS A 438 8.34 -15.10 21.69
CA CYS A 438 9.79 -15.14 21.98
C CYS A 438 10.20 -16.30 22.91
N LYS A 439 9.29 -16.73 23.80
CA LYS A 439 9.52 -17.84 24.74
C LYS A 439 9.29 -19.23 24.12
N LYS A 440 8.71 -19.31 22.92
CA LYS A 440 8.42 -20.58 22.25
C LYS A 440 9.66 -21.05 21.49
N THR A 441 10.12 -22.27 21.78
CA THR A 441 11.28 -22.84 21.10
C THR A 441 10.95 -23.15 19.64
N ARG A 442 11.68 -22.55 18.69
CA ARG A 442 11.59 -22.85 17.24
C ARG A 442 12.25 -24.19 16.88
N CYS A 443 11.87 -25.25 17.58
CA CYS A 443 12.25 -26.60 17.19
C CYS A 443 11.71 -26.89 15.78
N LYS A 444 12.32 -27.86 15.10
CA LYS A 444 11.80 -28.39 13.85
C LYS A 444 10.62 -29.33 14.12
N VAL A 445 9.65 -29.35 13.22
CA VAL A 445 8.56 -30.34 13.20
C VAL A 445 8.34 -30.80 11.77
N THR A 446 8.33 -32.12 11.57
CA THR A 446 8.16 -32.71 10.25
C THR A 446 6.68 -32.82 9.88
N LEU A 447 6.31 -32.31 8.71
CA LEU A 447 4.98 -32.47 8.12
C LEU A 447 5.07 -33.39 6.92
N LYS A 448 4.63 -34.64 7.07
CA LYS A 448 4.53 -35.59 5.96
C LYS A 448 3.18 -35.43 5.27
N VAL A 449 3.19 -35.01 4.01
CA VAL A 449 2.00 -34.70 3.23
C VAL A 449 2.01 -35.41 1.89
N ASN A 450 0.82 -35.66 1.34
CA ASN A 450 0.66 -36.26 0.02
C ASN A 450 0.09 -35.22 -0.93
N ARG A 451 0.77 -34.98 -2.07
CA ARG A 451 0.38 -33.96 -3.05
C ARG A 451 -1.03 -34.17 -3.61
N HIS A 452 -1.44 -35.41 -3.84
CA HIS A 452 -2.75 -35.75 -4.42
C HIS A 452 -3.90 -35.62 -3.41
N SER A 453 -3.61 -35.72 -2.11
CA SER A 453 -4.57 -35.57 -1.02
C SER A 453 -4.10 -34.51 -0.01
N LEU A 454 -3.72 -33.33 -0.52
CA LEU A 454 -2.98 -32.33 0.25
C LEU A 454 -3.73 -31.86 1.49
N LEU A 455 -5.01 -31.48 1.35
CA LEU A 455 -5.81 -30.98 2.46
C LEU A 455 -5.99 -32.05 3.55
N GLU A 456 -6.39 -33.26 3.16
CA GLU A 456 -6.61 -34.36 4.11
C GLU A 456 -5.33 -34.77 4.83
N SER A 457 -4.23 -34.93 4.09
CA SER A 457 -2.94 -35.32 4.67
C SER A 457 -2.37 -34.22 5.58
N SER A 458 -2.54 -32.95 5.23
CA SER A 458 -2.13 -31.81 6.07
C SER A 458 -2.95 -31.72 7.36
N LEU A 459 -4.27 -31.93 7.29
CA LEU A 459 -5.14 -32.01 8.46
C LEU A 459 -4.73 -33.16 9.38
N ARG A 460 -4.40 -34.32 8.80
CA ARG A 460 -3.94 -35.49 9.56
C ARG A 460 -2.60 -35.23 10.25
N ALA A 461 -1.65 -34.62 9.54
CA ALA A 461 -0.32 -34.30 10.05
C ALA A 461 -0.35 -33.28 11.21
N THR A 462 -1.30 -32.34 11.16
CA THR A 462 -1.42 -31.26 12.16
C THR A 462 -2.49 -31.50 13.23
N ARG A 463 -3.22 -32.62 13.16
CA ARG A 463 -4.37 -32.92 14.04
C ARG A 463 -4.08 -32.78 15.53
N ASN A 464 -2.88 -33.14 15.96
CA ASN A 464 -2.47 -33.17 17.37
C ASN A 464 -1.54 -32.01 17.74
N PHE A 465 -1.39 -31.00 16.86
CA PHE A 465 -0.52 -29.87 17.13
C PHE A 465 -1.17 -28.95 18.17
N SER A 466 -0.39 -28.58 19.18
CA SER A 466 -0.71 -27.46 20.07
C SER A 466 -0.43 -26.12 19.38
N ALA A 467 -0.93 -25.02 19.94
CA ALA A 467 -0.56 -23.67 19.51
C ALA A 467 0.96 -23.40 19.59
N SER A 468 1.72 -24.16 20.39
CA SER A 468 3.18 -24.08 20.40
C SER A 468 3.82 -24.85 19.23
N ASP A 469 3.22 -25.97 18.81
CA ASP A 469 3.69 -26.74 17.65
C ASP A 469 3.50 -25.97 16.35
N TRP A 470 2.41 -25.20 16.24
CA TRP A 470 2.21 -24.28 15.13
C TRP A 470 3.26 -23.16 15.07
N CYS A 471 3.97 -22.85 16.17
CA CYS A 471 5.08 -21.90 16.15
C CYS A 471 6.45 -22.54 15.78
N LYS A 472 6.52 -23.87 15.64
CA LYS A 472 7.74 -24.59 15.23
C LYS A 472 8.05 -24.38 13.75
N ASN A 473 9.30 -24.61 13.36
CA ASN A 473 9.70 -24.56 11.95
C ASN A 473 9.21 -25.83 11.22
N PHE A 474 8.41 -25.65 10.17
CA PHE A 474 7.81 -26.76 9.43
C PHE A 474 8.81 -27.32 8.41
N GLU A 475 9.19 -28.58 8.58
CA GLU A 475 9.95 -29.35 7.60
C GLU A 475 8.97 -30.22 6.81
N VAL A 476 8.53 -29.71 5.65
CA VAL A 476 7.55 -30.38 4.81
C VAL A 476 8.23 -31.46 3.98
N VAL A 477 7.67 -32.67 4.03
CA VAL A 477 8.08 -33.82 3.21
C VAL A 477 6.88 -34.25 2.38
N PHE A 478 6.95 -34.02 1.06
CA PHE A 478 6.01 -34.61 0.12
C PHE A 478 6.35 -36.10 -0.04
N GLN A 479 5.34 -36.97 0.09
CA GLN A 479 5.51 -38.41 -0.05
C GLN A 479 6.07 -38.74 -1.43
N ASP A 480 7.09 -39.60 -1.46
CA ASP A 480 7.74 -40.11 -2.67
C ASP A 480 8.42 -39.03 -3.54
N GLU A 481 8.74 -37.87 -2.97
CA GLU A 481 9.44 -36.76 -3.63
C GLU A 481 10.76 -36.42 -2.92
N GLU A 482 11.84 -36.22 -3.69
CA GLU A 482 13.13 -35.76 -3.19
C GLU A 482 13.19 -34.23 -3.19
N ALA A 483 13.73 -33.64 -2.12
CA ALA A 483 13.93 -32.19 -2.00
C ALA A 483 15.39 -31.87 -1.66
N LEU A 484 15.94 -30.86 -2.34
CA LEU A 484 17.31 -30.36 -2.13
C LEU A 484 17.43 -29.49 -0.86
N ASP A 485 16.33 -28.87 -0.44
CA ASP A 485 16.27 -28.00 0.74
C ASP A 485 14.93 -28.15 1.49
N TRP A 486 14.83 -27.49 2.65
CA TRP A 486 13.59 -27.37 3.43
C TRP A 486 12.81 -26.07 3.15
N GLY A 487 13.35 -25.20 2.30
CA GLY A 487 12.76 -23.91 1.95
C GLY A 487 11.73 -24.02 0.84
N GLY A 488 12.09 -24.68 -0.26
CA GLY A 488 11.25 -24.96 -1.41
C GLY A 488 9.96 -25.70 -1.04
N PRO A 489 10.03 -26.92 -0.46
CA PRO A 489 8.84 -27.69 -0.11
C PRO A 489 7.90 -26.96 0.85
N ARG A 490 8.46 -26.19 1.78
CA ARG A 490 7.66 -25.37 2.72
C ARG A 490 6.90 -24.27 2.00
N ARG A 491 7.57 -23.47 1.15
CA ARG A 491 6.91 -22.42 0.36
C ARG A 491 5.83 -22.99 -0.56
N GLU A 492 6.15 -24.10 -1.22
CA GLU A 492 5.20 -24.80 -2.09
C GLU A 492 4.00 -25.30 -1.30
N TRP A 493 4.19 -25.89 -0.11
CA TRP A 493 3.09 -26.34 0.72
C TRP A 493 2.16 -25.20 1.11
N PHE A 494 2.68 -24.05 1.57
CA PHE A 494 1.86 -22.89 1.89
C PHE A 494 1.06 -22.39 0.68
N GLU A 495 1.69 -22.33 -0.50
CA GLU A 495 1.02 -21.95 -1.73
C GLU A 495 -0.12 -22.93 -2.09
N LEU A 496 0.16 -24.23 -2.11
CA LEU A 496 -0.81 -25.24 -2.50
C LEU A 496 -1.94 -25.39 -1.47
N ILE A 497 -1.65 -25.33 -0.17
CA ILE A 497 -2.68 -25.46 0.86
C ILE A 497 -3.58 -24.23 0.89
N CYS A 498 -3.04 -23.02 0.69
CA CYS A 498 -3.86 -21.81 0.56
C CYS A 498 -4.79 -21.90 -0.65
N LYS A 499 -4.24 -22.25 -1.83
CA LYS A 499 -5.07 -22.48 -3.02
C LYS A 499 -6.14 -23.51 -2.75
N THR A 500 -5.78 -24.65 -2.16
CA THR A 500 -6.74 -25.74 -1.88
C THR A 500 -7.81 -25.33 -0.88
N LEU A 501 -7.51 -24.51 0.14
CA LEU A 501 -8.47 -24.07 1.16
C LEU A 501 -9.44 -23.01 0.63
N PHE A 502 -8.94 -22.07 -0.15
CA PHE A 502 -9.67 -20.87 -0.58
C PHE A 502 -10.19 -20.97 -2.02
N ASP A 503 -9.94 -22.07 -2.73
CA ASP A 503 -10.62 -22.43 -3.97
C ASP A 503 -12.09 -22.77 -3.69
N THR A 504 -12.99 -22.29 -4.54
CA THR A 504 -14.43 -22.53 -4.46
C THR A 504 -14.84 -23.97 -4.75
N ASN A 505 -14.00 -24.74 -5.45
CA ASN A 505 -14.26 -26.14 -5.82
C ASN A 505 -14.48 -27.05 -4.61
N ASN A 506 -13.82 -26.75 -3.48
CA ASN A 506 -13.96 -27.51 -2.26
C ASN A 506 -15.23 -27.14 -1.45
N GLN A 507 -15.95 -26.08 -1.86
CA GLN A 507 -17.15 -25.53 -1.23
C GLN A 507 -16.99 -25.05 0.23
N LEU A 508 -15.77 -24.88 0.73
CA LEU A 508 -15.47 -24.23 2.01
C LEU A 508 -15.62 -22.71 1.89
N PHE A 509 -15.16 -22.14 0.78
CA PHE A 509 -15.40 -20.76 0.38
C PHE A 509 -16.20 -20.74 -0.92
N ILE A 510 -16.91 -19.65 -1.17
CA ILE A 510 -17.69 -19.39 -2.39
C ILE A 510 -17.34 -18.02 -2.96
N ARG A 511 -17.76 -17.76 -4.19
CA ARG A 511 -17.85 -16.41 -4.74
C ARG A 511 -19.33 -16.03 -4.81
N PHE A 512 -19.65 -14.75 -4.65
CA PHE A 512 -21.01 -14.27 -4.88
C PHE A 512 -21.34 -14.21 -6.38
N SER A 513 -20.34 -13.97 -7.23
CA SER A 513 -20.46 -14.06 -8.68
C SER A 513 -19.70 -15.27 -9.25
N ASP A 514 -20.22 -15.85 -10.33
CA ASP A 514 -19.58 -16.97 -11.04
C ASP A 514 -18.31 -16.55 -11.82
N SER A 515 -17.93 -15.27 -11.75
CA SER A 515 -16.73 -14.75 -12.39
C SER A 515 -15.46 -15.33 -11.77
N ASN A 516 -14.47 -15.65 -12.61
CA ASN A 516 -13.12 -16.01 -12.14
C ASN A 516 -12.40 -14.86 -11.41
N GLN A 517 -12.90 -13.63 -11.55
CA GLN A 517 -12.43 -12.47 -10.79
C GLN A 517 -13.10 -12.37 -9.42
N GLY A 518 -14.17 -13.12 -9.15
CA GLY A 518 -14.93 -13.05 -7.90
C GLY A 518 -14.07 -13.28 -6.67
N LEU A 519 -14.29 -12.44 -5.66
CA LEU A 519 -13.65 -12.55 -4.35
C LEU A 519 -14.27 -13.72 -3.57
N VAL A 520 -13.46 -14.35 -2.72
CA VAL A 520 -13.88 -15.52 -1.96
C VAL A 520 -14.39 -15.15 -0.57
N HIS A 521 -15.53 -15.73 -0.20
CA HIS A 521 -16.25 -15.53 1.06
C HIS A 521 -16.53 -16.89 1.72
N PRO A 522 -16.59 -17.00 3.06
CA PRO A 522 -17.03 -18.24 3.70
C PRO A 522 -18.39 -18.70 3.17
N ASN A 523 -18.57 -20.02 3.02
CA ASN A 523 -19.80 -20.56 2.44
C ASN A 523 -20.92 -20.74 3.50
N PRO A 524 -21.99 -19.92 3.51
CA PRO A 524 -23.09 -20.07 4.47
C PRO A 524 -23.93 -21.32 4.23
N CYS A 525 -23.84 -21.92 3.03
CA CYS A 525 -24.58 -23.11 2.61
C CYS A 525 -23.63 -24.28 2.31
N ARG A 526 -22.53 -24.39 3.08
CA ARG A 526 -21.56 -25.48 2.93
C ARG A 526 -22.23 -26.88 3.03
N PRO A 527 -21.79 -27.86 2.24
CA PRO A 527 -22.27 -29.24 2.36
C PRO A 527 -22.11 -29.82 3.78
N PRO A 528 -23.04 -30.67 4.25
CA PRO A 528 -23.00 -31.22 5.61
C PRO A 528 -21.73 -32.02 5.97
N ASN A 529 -21.03 -32.56 4.96
CA ASN A 529 -19.75 -33.26 5.17
C ASN A 529 -18.57 -32.32 5.44
N ILE A 530 -18.69 -31.02 5.13
CA ILE A 530 -17.69 -30.01 5.42
C ILE A 530 -17.89 -29.47 6.84
N ARG A 531 -16.98 -29.86 7.72
CA ARG A 531 -17.03 -29.50 9.15
C ARG A 531 -16.49 -28.08 9.36
N VAL A 532 -17.09 -27.35 10.30
CA VAL A 532 -16.63 -26.00 10.70
C VAL A 532 -15.18 -25.96 11.19
N LYS A 533 -14.65 -27.07 11.70
CA LYS A 533 -13.24 -27.19 12.10
C LYS A 533 -12.24 -27.00 10.94
N LEU A 534 -12.68 -27.13 9.68
CA LEU A 534 -11.83 -26.76 8.53
C LEU A 534 -11.55 -25.25 8.49
N TYR A 535 -12.51 -24.40 8.89
CA TYR A 535 -12.25 -22.96 9.03
C TYR A 535 -11.24 -22.68 10.14
N GLU A 536 -11.31 -23.40 11.26
CA GLU A 536 -10.30 -23.32 12.32
C GLU A 536 -8.90 -23.70 11.82
N PHE A 537 -8.78 -24.74 10.99
CA PHE A 537 -7.53 -25.07 10.31
C PHE A 537 -7.08 -23.98 9.33
N ALA A 538 -7.99 -23.44 8.51
CA ALA A 538 -7.68 -22.35 7.60
C ALA A 538 -7.19 -21.10 8.34
N GLY A 539 -7.81 -20.75 9.47
CA GLY A 539 -7.37 -19.67 10.34
C GLY A 539 -5.97 -19.90 10.89
N ARG A 540 -5.64 -21.12 11.32
CA ARG A 540 -4.27 -21.48 11.75
C ARG A 540 -3.25 -21.36 10.63
N VAL A 541 -3.60 -21.79 9.41
CA VAL A 541 -2.73 -21.64 8.23
C VAL A 541 -2.44 -20.17 7.95
N VAL A 542 -3.46 -19.30 7.97
CA VAL A 542 -3.28 -17.85 7.80
C VAL A 542 -2.45 -17.25 8.93
N GLY A 543 -2.75 -17.59 10.20
CA GLY A 543 -1.97 -17.14 11.34
C GLY A 543 -0.51 -17.61 11.28
N LYS A 544 -0.28 -18.80 10.71
CA LYS A 544 1.06 -19.33 10.47
C LYS A 544 1.79 -18.56 9.37
N CYS A 545 1.12 -18.19 8.28
CA CYS A 545 1.71 -17.34 7.24
C CYS A 545 2.18 -16.00 7.83
N LEU A 546 1.30 -15.31 8.57
CA LEU A 546 1.62 -14.05 9.25
C LEU A 546 2.78 -14.19 10.24
N PHE A 547 2.77 -15.27 11.03
CA PHE A 547 3.84 -15.56 11.98
C PHE A 547 5.18 -15.81 11.29
N GLU A 548 5.24 -16.65 10.24
CA GLU A 548 6.49 -16.92 9.52
C GLU A 548 7.03 -15.67 8.82
N SER A 549 6.16 -14.88 8.19
CA SER A 549 6.52 -13.61 7.56
C SER A 549 7.06 -12.60 8.58
N SER A 550 6.59 -12.63 9.84
CA SER A 550 7.10 -11.74 10.89
C SER A 550 8.56 -11.98 11.28
N LEU A 551 9.17 -13.09 10.90
CA LEU A 551 10.54 -13.42 11.31
C LEU A 551 11.60 -12.79 10.40
N GLY A 552 11.19 -12.26 9.25
CA GLY A 552 12.08 -11.75 8.22
C GLY A 552 12.88 -12.86 7.50
N GLY A 553 13.82 -12.44 6.66
CA GLY A 553 14.84 -13.32 6.06
C GLY A 553 14.29 -14.49 5.23
N GLY A 554 13.83 -14.24 4.00
CA GLY A 554 13.46 -15.27 3.01
C GLY A 554 12.37 -16.28 3.42
N CYS A 555 11.81 -16.15 4.62
CA CYS A 555 10.79 -17.01 5.21
C CYS A 555 9.38 -16.49 4.98
N GLU A 556 9.21 -15.40 4.23
CA GLU A 556 7.92 -14.84 3.88
C GLU A 556 7.00 -15.91 3.27
N GLN A 557 5.84 -16.09 3.89
CA GLN A 557 4.77 -16.96 3.41
C GLN A 557 3.54 -16.10 3.19
N LEU A 558 3.15 -15.96 1.92
CA LEU A 558 1.99 -15.17 1.53
C LEU A 558 0.77 -16.07 1.39
N VAL A 559 -0.37 -15.58 1.86
CA VAL A 559 -1.66 -16.23 1.66
C VAL A 559 -2.05 -16.08 0.18
N ARG A 560 -2.37 -17.20 -0.45
CA ARG A 560 -2.86 -17.23 -1.84
C ARG A 560 -4.38 -17.26 -1.86
N ALA A 561 -4.99 -16.08 -1.68
CA ALA A 561 -6.44 -15.88 -1.73
C ALA A 561 -6.79 -14.43 -2.05
N ARG A 562 -7.96 -14.24 -2.65
CA ARG A 562 -8.57 -12.92 -2.92
C ARG A 562 -9.86 -12.81 -2.13
N PHE A 563 -9.74 -12.46 -0.85
CA PHE A 563 -10.88 -12.43 0.07
C PHE A 563 -11.81 -11.25 -0.21
N THR A 564 -13.10 -11.45 0.05
CA THR A 564 -14.08 -10.35 0.12
C THR A 564 -13.69 -9.33 1.19
N ARG A 565 -13.97 -8.05 0.93
CA ARG A 565 -13.70 -6.95 1.88
C ARG A 565 -14.47 -7.11 3.16
N SER A 566 -15.73 -7.53 3.08
CA SER A 566 -16.53 -7.85 4.26
C SER A 566 -15.93 -8.96 5.14
N PHE A 567 -15.27 -9.97 4.56
CA PHE A 567 -14.59 -11.00 5.34
C PHE A 567 -13.34 -10.46 6.04
N LEU A 568 -12.54 -9.63 5.35
CA LEU A 568 -11.39 -8.96 5.96
C LEU A 568 -11.83 -8.01 7.08
N ALA A 569 -12.88 -7.24 6.86
CA ALA A 569 -13.53 -6.40 7.87
C ALA A 569 -13.96 -7.21 9.10
N GLN A 570 -14.56 -8.39 8.90
CA GLN A 570 -14.92 -9.29 9.99
C GLN A 570 -13.70 -9.81 10.77
N ILE A 571 -12.59 -10.14 10.09
CA ILE A 571 -11.35 -10.60 10.73
C ILE A 571 -10.83 -9.54 11.70
N ILE A 572 -10.82 -8.27 11.29
CA ILE A 572 -10.38 -7.18 12.15
C ILE A 572 -11.48 -6.73 13.12
N GLY A 573 -12.73 -7.19 12.99
CA GLY A 573 -13.86 -6.91 13.88
C GLY A 573 -14.64 -5.64 13.56
N LEU A 574 -14.67 -5.21 12.30
CA LEU A 574 -15.45 -4.06 11.83
C LEU A 574 -16.90 -4.48 11.59
N ARG A 575 -17.79 -3.49 11.59
CA ARG A 575 -19.21 -3.70 11.27
C ARG A 575 -19.40 -3.79 9.76
N MET A 576 -20.39 -4.57 9.34
CA MET A 576 -20.75 -4.64 7.93
C MET A 576 -21.47 -3.36 7.48
N HIS A 577 -21.11 -2.90 6.29
CA HIS A 577 -21.69 -1.75 5.62
C HIS A 577 -22.12 -2.13 4.21
N TYR A 578 -23.18 -1.50 3.68
CA TYR A 578 -23.68 -1.81 2.33
C TYR A 578 -22.64 -1.56 1.23
N LYS A 579 -21.67 -0.66 1.47
CA LYS A 579 -20.57 -0.38 0.53
C LYS A 579 -19.75 -1.63 0.19
N TYR A 580 -19.65 -2.61 1.09
CA TYR A 580 -18.91 -3.86 0.79
C TYR A 580 -19.54 -4.66 -0.36
N PHE A 581 -20.84 -4.52 -0.63
CA PHE A 581 -21.45 -5.17 -1.78
C PHE A 581 -20.82 -4.71 -3.09
N GLU A 582 -20.33 -3.47 -3.19
CA GLU A 582 -19.71 -2.97 -4.43
C GLU A 582 -18.53 -3.84 -4.87
N THR A 583 -17.73 -4.31 -3.92
CA THR A 583 -16.59 -5.20 -4.17
C THR A 583 -16.95 -6.68 -4.10
N ASP A 584 -17.81 -7.06 -3.15
CA ASP A 584 -18.04 -8.46 -2.79
C ASP A 584 -19.12 -9.12 -3.65
N ASP A 585 -20.19 -8.38 -3.95
CA ASP A 585 -21.31 -8.81 -4.79
C ASP A 585 -21.75 -7.65 -5.73
N PRO A 586 -20.92 -7.34 -6.76
CA PRO A 586 -21.14 -6.21 -7.65
C PRO A 586 -22.52 -6.19 -8.33
N ASP A 587 -23.03 -7.37 -8.69
CA ASP A 587 -24.32 -7.52 -9.37
C ASP A 587 -25.47 -7.14 -8.42
N PHE A 588 -25.41 -7.61 -7.17
CA PHE A 588 -26.38 -7.21 -6.14
C PHE A 588 -26.29 -5.72 -5.80
N PHE A 589 -25.07 -5.17 -5.76
CA PHE A 589 -24.87 -3.75 -5.54
C PHE A 589 -25.55 -2.91 -6.62
N GLN A 590 -25.28 -3.21 -7.90
CA GLN A 590 -25.85 -2.46 -9.01
C GLN A 590 -27.38 -2.58 -9.11
N THR A 591 -27.90 -3.80 -8.94
CA THR A 591 -29.32 -4.07 -9.18
C THR A 591 -30.23 -3.63 -8.03
N LYS A 592 -29.83 -3.84 -6.77
CA LYS A 592 -30.67 -3.58 -5.60
C LYS A 592 -30.18 -2.42 -4.75
N VAL A 593 -28.90 -2.40 -4.39
CA VAL A 593 -28.36 -1.40 -3.45
C VAL A 593 -28.37 -0.01 -4.07
N GLN A 594 -27.80 0.13 -5.28
CA GLN A 594 -27.74 1.39 -6.00
C GLN A 594 -29.14 1.90 -6.33
N TYR A 595 -30.05 1.02 -6.74
CA TYR A 595 -31.45 1.37 -7.00
C TYR A 595 -32.10 2.00 -5.77
N ILE A 596 -31.98 1.37 -4.59
CA ILE A 596 -32.52 1.89 -3.34
C ILE A 596 -31.89 3.24 -2.97
N LEU A 597 -30.57 3.41 -3.17
CA LEU A 597 -29.89 4.66 -2.86
C LEU A 597 -30.37 5.83 -3.72
N THR A 598 -30.54 5.61 -5.03
CA THR A 598 -30.81 6.70 -5.99
C THR A 598 -32.28 6.98 -6.23
N ASN A 599 -33.17 6.03 -5.93
CA ASN A 599 -34.62 6.17 -6.20
C ASN A 599 -35.42 6.40 -4.91
N ASP A 600 -36.65 6.88 -5.08
CA ASP A 600 -37.66 6.87 -4.03
C ASP A 600 -38.11 5.42 -3.80
N VAL A 601 -38.21 5.02 -2.53
CA VAL A 601 -38.53 3.66 -2.12
C VAL A 601 -39.93 3.50 -1.53
N ILE A 602 -40.71 4.58 -1.42
CA ILE A 602 -42.05 4.54 -0.80
C ILE A 602 -42.96 3.48 -1.45
N ASP A 603 -42.93 3.36 -2.79
CA ASP A 603 -43.79 2.44 -3.55
C ASP A 603 -43.19 1.03 -3.73
N THR A 604 -42.01 0.75 -3.14
CA THR A 604 -41.34 -0.54 -3.30
C THR A 604 -41.87 -1.64 -2.39
N GLU A 605 -42.70 -1.28 -1.40
CA GLU A 605 -43.23 -2.17 -0.35
C GLU A 605 -42.14 -2.98 0.39
N LEU A 606 -40.89 -2.54 0.32
CA LEU A 606 -39.78 -3.15 1.05
C LEU A 606 -40.03 -3.02 2.55
N SER A 607 -39.80 -4.11 3.28
CA SER A 607 -39.81 -4.13 4.73
C SER A 607 -38.43 -4.47 5.28
N PHE A 608 -38.22 -4.34 6.59
CA PHE A 608 -36.99 -4.77 7.25
C PHE A 608 -36.93 -6.29 7.45
N ALA A 609 -37.23 -7.04 6.39
CA ALA A 609 -37.16 -8.48 6.32
C ALA A 609 -36.64 -8.93 4.94
N GLU A 610 -35.97 -10.08 4.92
CA GLU A 610 -35.49 -10.71 3.70
C GLU A 610 -36.20 -12.04 3.47
N GLU A 611 -36.73 -12.21 2.26
CA GLU A 611 -37.38 -13.42 1.82
C GLU A 611 -36.38 -14.35 1.15
N LYS A 612 -36.33 -15.60 1.59
CA LYS A 612 -35.53 -16.67 1.02
C LYS A 612 -36.44 -17.60 0.23
N TYR A 613 -36.17 -17.72 -1.06
CA TYR A 613 -36.88 -18.58 -1.98
C TYR A 613 -36.08 -19.86 -2.25
N GLY A 614 -36.78 -20.99 -2.31
CA GLY A 614 -36.20 -22.29 -2.67
C GLY A 614 -35.96 -22.42 -4.17
N ARG A 615 -35.29 -23.50 -4.59
CA ARG A 615 -34.97 -23.74 -6.01
C ARG A 615 -36.19 -23.88 -6.92
N ALA A 616 -37.35 -24.25 -6.38
CA ALA A 616 -38.61 -24.34 -7.13
C ALA A 616 -39.46 -23.05 -7.01
N GLY A 617 -38.88 -21.95 -6.50
CA GLY A 617 -39.51 -20.63 -6.45
C GLY A 617 -40.47 -20.42 -5.29
N GLN A 618 -40.65 -21.39 -4.39
CA GLN A 618 -41.47 -21.25 -3.20
C GLN A 618 -40.76 -20.44 -2.11
N LEU A 619 -41.50 -19.62 -1.37
CA LEU A 619 -41.00 -18.92 -0.19
C LEU A 619 -40.67 -19.95 0.90
N GLU A 620 -39.39 -20.12 1.22
CA GLU A 620 -38.92 -21.04 2.26
C GLU A 620 -38.89 -20.38 3.63
N LYS A 621 -38.46 -19.12 3.70
CA LYS A 621 -38.24 -18.44 4.96
C LYS A 621 -38.30 -16.93 4.79
N VAL A 622 -38.90 -16.25 5.75
CA VAL A 622 -38.77 -14.80 5.93
C VAL A 622 -37.84 -14.57 7.13
N VAL A 623 -36.77 -13.82 6.93
CA VAL A 623 -35.81 -13.47 7.98
C VAL A 623 -35.95 -11.99 8.29
N GLU A 624 -36.50 -11.66 9.45
CA GLU A 624 -36.55 -10.28 9.90
C GLU A 624 -35.14 -9.76 10.23
N LEU A 625 -34.78 -8.59 9.70
CA LEU A 625 -33.49 -7.94 9.93
C LEU A 625 -33.43 -7.26 11.31
N ILE A 626 -34.59 -6.88 11.83
CA ILE A 626 -34.83 -6.36 13.18
C ILE A 626 -36.10 -7.01 13.73
N PRO A 627 -36.30 -7.05 15.06
CA PRO A 627 -37.53 -7.58 15.65
C PRO A 627 -38.77 -6.86 15.13
N GLY A 628 -39.74 -7.60 14.57
CA GLY A 628 -40.95 -7.03 13.96
C GLY A 628 -40.68 -6.33 12.62
N GLY A 629 -39.50 -6.55 12.02
CA GLY A 629 -39.05 -5.88 10.80
C GLY A 629 -39.96 -6.10 9.60
N SER A 630 -40.71 -7.20 9.55
CA SER A 630 -41.71 -7.46 8.50
C SER A 630 -42.84 -6.41 8.46
N GLN A 631 -43.09 -5.71 9.56
CA GLN A 631 -44.14 -4.68 9.66
C GLN A 631 -43.58 -3.25 9.49
N ILE A 632 -42.26 -3.11 9.41
CA ILE A 632 -41.59 -1.82 9.31
C ILE A 632 -41.23 -1.61 7.85
N LEU A 633 -41.87 -0.64 7.20
CA LEU A 633 -41.60 -0.29 5.81
C LEU A 633 -40.30 0.50 5.67
N VAL A 634 -39.62 0.27 4.55
CA VAL A 634 -38.47 1.04 4.13
C VAL A 634 -38.95 2.37 3.54
N THR A 635 -38.40 3.47 4.03
CA THR A 635 -38.68 4.84 3.60
C THR A 635 -37.39 5.52 3.19
N ASN A 636 -37.48 6.67 2.50
CA ASN A 636 -36.29 7.46 2.14
C ASN A 636 -35.44 7.86 3.35
N GLU A 637 -36.06 8.03 4.52
CA GLU A 637 -35.35 8.36 5.74
C GLU A 637 -34.57 7.15 6.30
N ASN A 638 -35.12 5.93 6.22
CA ASN A 638 -34.54 4.76 6.87
C ASN A 638 -33.80 3.80 5.92
N LYS A 639 -33.79 4.05 4.60
CA LYS A 639 -33.23 3.15 3.59
C LYS A 639 -31.76 2.80 3.77
N VAL A 640 -30.94 3.74 4.22
CA VAL A 640 -29.51 3.47 4.52
C VAL A 640 -29.35 2.50 5.69
N TYR A 641 -30.20 2.64 6.71
CA TYR A 641 -30.21 1.73 7.86
C TYR A 641 -30.65 0.32 7.44
N TYR A 642 -31.69 0.22 6.62
CA TYR A 642 -32.10 -1.05 6.00
C TYR A 642 -30.95 -1.71 5.22
N LEU A 643 -30.26 -0.96 4.34
CA LEU A 643 -29.15 -1.48 3.55
C LEU A 643 -27.98 -1.99 4.42
N ASN A 644 -27.66 -1.30 5.51
CA ASN A 644 -26.62 -1.75 6.45
C ASN A 644 -27.01 -3.02 7.21
N LEU A 645 -28.28 -3.15 7.60
CA LEU A 645 -28.78 -4.38 8.20
C LEU A 645 -28.79 -5.55 7.21
N LEU A 646 -29.13 -5.28 5.95
CA LEU A 646 -29.09 -6.26 4.87
C LEU A 646 -27.65 -6.74 4.61
N ALA A 647 -26.68 -5.82 4.60
CA ALA A 647 -25.26 -6.15 4.54
C ALA A 647 -24.82 -7.02 5.71
N ASN A 648 -25.18 -6.63 6.94
CA ASN A 648 -24.87 -7.41 8.13
C ASN A 648 -25.50 -8.81 8.09
N HIS A 649 -26.71 -8.94 7.55
CA HIS A 649 -27.35 -10.24 7.37
C HIS A 649 -26.61 -11.11 6.36
N ARG A 650 -26.47 -10.65 5.11
CA ARG A 650 -25.95 -11.44 3.99
C ARG A 650 -24.44 -11.71 4.07
N LEU A 651 -23.66 -10.76 4.57
CA LEU A 651 -22.19 -10.82 4.57
C LEU A 651 -21.59 -11.31 5.90
N SER A 652 -22.36 -11.32 7.00
CA SER A 652 -21.83 -11.70 8.31
C SER A 652 -22.69 -12.69 9.08
N ASN A 653 -23.96 -12.38 9.35
CA ASN A 653 -24.79 -13.24 10.20
C ASN A 653 -24.92 -14.67 9.64
N GLN A 654 -25.00 -14.83 8.31
CA GLN A 654 -25.11 -16.14 7.67
C GLN A 654 -23.85 -16.99 7.78
N VAL A 655 -22.68 -16.39 8.04
CA VAL A 655 -21.37 -17.06 8.10
C VAL A 655 -20.70 -16.95 9.47
N ARG A 656 -21.46 -16.54 10.49
CA ARG A 656 -20.92 -16.24 11.81
C ARG A 656 -20.18 -17.41 12.44
N GLU A 657 -20.73 -18.63 12.32
CA GLU A 657 -20.11 -19.83 12.90
C GLU A 657 -18.76 -20.14 12.22
N GLU A 658 -18.70 -19.98 10.92
CA GLU A 658 -17.51 -20.19 10.08
C GLU A 658 -16.42 -19.18 10.42
N VAL A 659 -16.79 -17.90 10.48
CA VAL A 659 -15.88 -16.80 10.84
C VAL A 659 -15.38 -16.96 12.27
N ASP A 660 -16.23 -17.31 13.24
CA ASP A 660 -15.83 -17.53 14.63
C ASP A 660 -14.79 -18.68 14.73
N HIS A 661 -14.97 -19.77 13.98
CA HIS A 661 -13.98 -20.85 13.93
C HIS A 661 -12.69 -20.44 13.23
N PHE A 662 -12.78 -19.69 12.13
CA PHE A 662 -11.61 -19.13 11.45
C PHE A 662 -10.78 -18.25 12.41
N LEU A 663 -11.44 -17.30 13.07
CA LEU A 663 -10.83 -16.41 14.06
C LEU A 663 -10.24 -17.19 15.23
N LYS A 664 -10.92 -18.22 15.71
CA LYS A 664 -10.38 -19.09 16.76
C LYS A 664 -9.04 -19.71 16.37
N GLY A 665 -8.91 -20.22 15.15
CA GLY A 665 -7.65 -20.76 14.64
C GLY A 665 -6.57 -19.71 14.42
N LEU A 666 -6.95 -18.56 13.87
CA LEU A 666 -6.05 -17.42 13.64
C LEU A 666 -5.48 -16.88 14.96
N ASN A 667 -6.35 -16.69 15.95
CA ASN A 667 -6.03 -16.08 17.24
C ASN A 667 -5.15 -16.94 18.15
N GLU A 668 -4.95 -18.22 17.83
CA GLU A 668 -3.93 -19.06 18.49
C GLU A 668 -2.50 -18.60 18.17
N LEU A 669 -2.30 -17.98 17.00
CA LEU A 669 -1.01 -17.48 16.54
C LEU A 669 -0.94 -15.95 16.57
N VAL A 670 -2.00 -15.25 16.19
CA VAL A 670 -2.00 -13.78 16.07
C VAL A 670 -3.10 -13.20 16.95
N PRO A 671 -2.77 -12.52 18.07
CA PRO A 671 -3.78 -11.91 18.92
C PRO A 671 -4.70 -10.93 18.18
N ASP A 672 -5.99 -10.95 18.54
CA ASP A 672 -7.07 -10.19 17.88
C ASP A 672 -6.77 -8.69 17.76
N ASN A 673 -6.19 -8.11 18.80
CA ASN A 673 -5.89 -6.69 18.91
C ASN A 673 -4.78 -6.23 17.97
N LEU A 674 -3.89 -7.13 17.54
CA LEU A 674 -2.77 -6.76 16.67
C LEU A 674 -3.18 -6.55 15.22
N LEU A 675 -4.23 -7.23 14.75
CA LEU A 675 -4.73 -7.04 13.39
C LEU A 675 -5.65 -5.82 13.27
N GLY A 676 -6.26 -5.38 14.38
CA GLY A 676 -7.17 -4.23 14.40
C GLY A 676 -6.52 -2.87 14.07
N ILE A 677 -5.20 -2.81 13.90
CA ILE A 677 -4.45 -1.61 13.49
C ILE A 677 -4.48 -1.36 11.98
N PHE A 678 -4.79 -2.40 11.22
CA PHE A 678 -4.89 -2.36 9.76
C PHE A 678 -6.35 -2.15 9.34
N ASP A 679 -6.55 -1.45 8.24
CA ASP A 679 -7.81 -1.51 7.50
C ASP A 679 -7.90 -2.79 6.65
N GLU A 680 -9.01 -2.99 5.93
CA GLU A 680 -9.25 -4.17 5.10
C GLU A 680 -8.28 -4.29 3.92
N ASN A 681 -7.85 -3.17 3.34
CA ASN A 681 -6.93 -3.14 2.21
C ASN A 681 -5.51 -3.45 2.66
N GLU A 682 -5.09 -2.86 3.77
CA GLU A 682 -3.81 -3.13 4.42
C GLU A 682 -3.75 -4.55 4.96
N LEU A 683 -4.84 -5.10 5.51
CA LEU A 683 -4.88 -6.49 5.95
C LEU A 683 -4.67 -7.44 4.75
N GLU A 684 -5.29 -7.16 3.60
CA GLU A 684 -5.01 -7.91 2.37
C GLU A 684 -3.52 -7.81 1.99
N LEU A 685 -2.94 -6.61 1.99
CA LEU A 685 -1.51 -6.44 1.66
C LEU A 685 -0.60 -7.17 2.65
N LEU A 686 -0.91 -7.15 3.94
CA LEU A 686 -0.16 -7.87 4.98
C LEU A 686 -0.21 -9.39 4.77
N MET A 687 -1.39 -9.93 4.44
CA MET A 687 -1.60 -11.37 4.29
C MET A 687 -1.10 -11.89 2.94
N CYS A 688 -1.37 -11.15 1.87
CA CYS A 688 -1.29 -11.60 0.49
C CYS A 688 -0.10 -10.97 -0.27
N GLY A 689 0.54 -9.95 0.32
CA GLY A 689 1.64 -9.20 -0.28
C GLY A 689 1.17 -8.23 -1.37
N THR A 690 2.12 -7.44 -1.89
CA THR A 690 1.89 -6.49 -2.99
C THR A 690 1.82 -7.15 -4.37
N GLY A 691 2.23 -8.42 -4.47
CA GLY A 691 2.46 -9.09 -5.75
C GLY A 691 3.59 -8.43 -6.57
N HIS A 692 3.69 -8.83 -7.83
CA HIS A 692 4.55 -8.18 -8.83
C HIS A 692 3.68 -7.73 -10.02
N ILE A 693 3.35 -6.45 -10.04
CA ILE A 693 2.52 -5.83 -11.07
C ILE A 693 3.44 -5.29 -12.17
N ALA A 694 3.34 -5.89 -13.35
CA ALA A 694 4.07 -5.44 -14.54
C ALA A 694 3.30 -4.29 -15.21
N VAL A 695 3.87 -3.08 -15.17
CA VAL A 695 3.25 -1.88 -15.76
C VAL A 695 3.05 -2.04 -17.28
N GLN A 696 3.93 -2.79 -17.96
CA GLN A 696 3.78 -3.07 -19.38
C GLN A 696 2.54 -3.94 -19.67
N ASP A 697 2.28 -4.95 -18.83
CA ASP A 697 1.09 -5.80 -18.95
C ASP A 697 -0.19 -5.00 -18.66
N PHE A 698 -0.13 -4.12 -17.66
CA PHE A 698 -1.22 -3.21 -17.34
C PHE A 698 -1.56 -2.30 -18.53
N GLN A 699 -0.55 -1.63 -19.09
CA GLN A 699 -0.72 -0.72 -20.22
C GLN A 699 -1.22 -1.44 -21.48
N ALA A 700 -0.78 -2.67 -21.73
CA ALA A 700 -1.19 -3.44 -22.90
C ALA A 700 -2.67 -3.84 -22.90
N HIS A 701 -3.28 -3.96 -21.72
CA HIS A 701 -4.65 -4.48 -21.55
C HIS A 701 -5.65 -3.44 -21.02
N ALA A 702 -5.20 -2.20 -20.76
CA ALA A 702 -6.08 -1.10 -20.35
C ALA A 702 -6.74 -0.43 -21.57
N VAL A 703 -8.05 -0.20 -21.49
CA VAL A 703 -8.84 0.44 -22.54
C VAL A 703 -9.16 1.88 -22.16
N VAL A 704 -8.83 2.84 -23.03
CA VAL A 704 -9.13 4.27 -22.80
C VAL A 704 -10.45 4.66 -23.49
N ILE A 705 -11.43 5.14 -22.72
CA ILE A 705 -12.78 5.47 -23.20
C ILE A 705 -13.05 6.97 -23.00
N GLY A 706 -13.65 7.60 -24.03
CA GLY A 706 -14.00 9.03 -23.98
C GLY A 706 -12.80 9.98 -23.93
N GLY A 707 -12.99 11.18 -23.39
CA GLY A 707 -11.95 12.18 -23.21
C GLY A 707 -11.63 13.05 -24.44
N SER A 708 -11.19 14.28 -24.17
CA SER A 708 -10.73 15.23 -25.20
C SER A 708 -9.40 14.80 -25.83
N TRP A 709 -8.98 15.49 -26.90
CA TRP A 709 -7.65 15.29 -27.47
C TRP A 709 -6.53 15.50 -26.44
N HIS A 710 -6.63 16.55 -25.60
CA HIS A 710 -5.70 16.79 -24.51
C HIS A 710 -5.66 15.63 -23.51
N PHE A 711 -6.82 15.06 -23.17
CA PHE A 711 -6.89 13.90 -22.29
C PHE A 711 -6.15 12.69 -22.88
N ARG A 712 -6.44 12.34 -24.14
CA ARG A 712 -5.88 11.16 -24.81
C ARG A 712 -4.38 11.27 -25.06
N GLU A 713 -3.89 12.44 -25.43
CA GLU A 713 -2.47 12.63 -25.81
C GLU A 713 -1.58 13.06 -24.64
N LYS A 714 -2.07 13.94 -23.74
CA LYS A 714 -1.27 14.48 -22.64
C LYS A 714 -1.55 13.77 -21.33
N VAL A 715 -2.81 13.75 -20.89
CA VAL A 715 -3.17 13.18 -19.59
C VAL A 715 -2.87 11.68 -19.53
N MET A 716 -3.12 10.91 -20.60
CA MET A 716 -2.74 9.48 -20.62
C MET A 716 -1.23 9.27 -20.61
N SER A 717 -0.45 10.12 -21.29
CA SER A 717 1.02 10.05 -21.25
C SER A 717 1.52 10.30 -19.83
N TRP A 718 0.97 11.30 -19.15
CA TRP A 718 1.24 11.56 -17.75
C TRP A 718 0.80 10.41 -16.84
N PHE A 719 -0.39 9.83 -17.07
CA PHE A 719 -0.89 8.68 -16.30
C PHE A 719 0.13 7.55 -16.30
N TRP A 720 0.55 7.10 -17.48
CA TRP A 720 1.49 5.98 -17.59
C TRP A 720 2.88 6.32 -17.06
N ALA A 721 3.31 7.59 -17.18
CA ALA A 721 4.54 8.06 -16.55
C ALA A 721 4.45 8.02 -15.01
N VAL A 722 3.31 8.44 -14.44
CA VAL A 722 3.05 8.37 -13.00
C VAL A 722 3.01 6.91 -12.56
N VAL A 723 2.22 6.04 -13.21
CA VAL A 723 2.11 4.61 -12.89
C VAL A 723 3.47 3.92 -12.97
N SER A 724 4.30 4.24 -13.96
CA SER A 724 5.67 3.71 -14.07
C SER A 724 6.62 4.21 -12.97
N SER A 725 6.26 5.28 -12.26
CA SER A 725 7.02 5.82 -11.13
C SER A 725 6.56 5.31 -9.76
N LEU A 726 5.41 4.63 -9.71
CA LEU A 726 4.85 4.07 -8.48
C LEU A 726 5.69 2.88 -7.99
N THR A 727 5.76 2.74 -6.67
CA THR A 727 6.28 1.53 -6.02
C THR A 727 5.32 0.36 -6.21
N GLN A 728 5.77 -0.89 -5.99
CA GLN A 728 4.88 -2.05 -6.05
C GLN A 728 3.74 -1.98 -5.03
N GLU A 729 3.97 -1.38 -3.85
CA GLU A 729 2.90 -1.11 -2.88
C GLU A 729 1.86 -0.14 -3.45
N GLU A 730 2.29 0.98 -4.02
CA GLU A 730 1.39 1.96 -4.63
C GLU A 730 0.65 1.39 -5.84
N LEU A 731 1.30 0.53 -6.65
CA LEU A 731 0.64 -0.20 -7.73
C LEU A 731 -0.42 -1.17 -7.20
N ALA A 732 -0.12 -1.88 -6.10
CA ALA A 732 -1.07 -2.78 -5.47
C ALA A 732 -2.29 -2.01 -4.92
N ARG A 733 -2.07 -0.82 -4.32
CA ARG A 733 -3.15 0.07 -3.88
C ARG A 733 -3.97 0.62 -5.05
N LEU A 734 -3.33 0.99 -6.16
CA LEU A 734 -4.04 1.39 -7.38
C LEU A 734 -4.93 0.25 -7.89
N LEU A 735 -4.44 -0.99 -7.86
CA LEU A 735 -5.21 -2.16 -8.24
C LEU A 735 -6.37 -2.42 -7.27
N GLN A 736 -6.17 -2.27 -5.96
CA GLN A 736 -7.24 -2.33 -4.96
C GLN A 736 -8.31 -1.28 -5.22
N PHE A 737 -7.90 -0.02 -5.43
CA PHE A 737 -8.78 1.11 -5.69
C PHE A 737 -9.66 0.90 -6.92
N THR A 738 -9.16 0.22 -7.94
CA THR A 738 -9.83 0.10 -9.25
C THR A 738 -10.50 -1.25 -9.49
N THR A 739 -10.06 -2.32 -8.81
CA THR A 739 -10.56 -3.70 -9.03
C THR A 739 -11.05 -4.39 -7.76
N GLY A 740 -10.89 -3.74 -6.61
CA GLY A 740 -11.29 -4.28 -5.31
C GLY A 740 -10.31 -5.31 -4.73
N SER A 741 -9.14 -5.60 -5.33
CA SER A 741 -8.12 -6.51 -4.80
C SER A 741 -6.70 -6.07 -5.16
N SER A 742 -5.70 -6.38 -4.31
CA SER A 742 -4.28 -6.15 -4.59
C SER A 742 -3.66 -7.20 -5.51
N GLN A 743 -4.40 -8.27 -5.81
CA GLN A 743 -3.93 -9.37 -6.65
C GLN A 743 -4.71 -9.44 -7.96
N LEU A 744 -3.97 -9.64 -9.05
CA LEU A 744 -4.54 -9.98 -10.35
C LEU A 744 -5.04 -11.44 -10.37
N PRO A 745 -6.02 -11.75 -11.23
CA PRO A 745 -6.32 -13.14 -11.58
C PRO A 745 -5.08 -13.86 -12.14
N PRO A 746 -5.04 -15.21 -12.14
CA PRO A 746 -3.88 -15.97 -12.62
C PRO A 746 -3.41 -15.62 -14.05
N GLY A 747 -4.30 -15.14 -14.92
CA GLY A 747 -3.99 -14.71 -16.28
C GLY A 747 -3.55 -13.26 -16.44
N GLY A 748 -3.23 -12.54 -15.36
CA GLY A 748 -2.81 -11.13 -15.41
C GLY A 748 -3.95 -10.17 -15.77
N PHE A 749 -3.61 -9.00 -16.33
CA PHE A 749 -4.62 -8.00 -16.70
C PHE A 749 -5.54 -8.46 -17.83
N ALA A 750 -5.05 -9.34 -18.72
CA ALA A 750 -5.84 -9.93 -19.79
C ALA A 750 -7.04 -10.75 -19.28
N ALA A 751 -6.95 -11.28 -18.06
CA ALA A 751 -7.98 -12.09 -17.44
C ALA A 751 -9.00 -11.29 -16.60
N LEU A 752 -8.87 -9.96 -16.54
CA LEU A 752 -9.88 -9.11 -15.91
C LEU A 752 -11.17 -9.12 -16.75
N SER A 753 -12.29 -9.27 -16.07
CA SER A 753 -13.61 -9.31 -16.70
C SER A 753 -14.59 -8.45 -15.88
N PRO A 754 -14.97 -7.27 -16.39
CA PRO A 754 -14.57 -6.67 -17.67
C PRO A 754 -13.09 -6.24 -17.73
N SER A 755 -12.52 -6.01 -18.92
CA SER A 755 -11.15 -5.48 -19.06
C SER A 755 -11.01 -4.14 -18.34
N PHE A 756 -9.80 -3.81 -17.90
CA PHE A 756 -9.52 -2.56 -17.20
C PHE A 756 -9.83 -1.34 -18.08
N GLN A 757 -10.56 -0.35 -17.54
CA GLN A 757 -10.97 0.84 -18.28
C GLN A 757 -10.49 2.12 -17.63
N ILE A 758 -9.98 3.06 -18.44
CA ILE A 758 -9.68 4.44 -18.04
C ILE A 758 -10.65 5.35 -18.77
N ILE A 759 -11.57 5.98 -18.05
CA ILE A 759 -12.61 6.85 -18.60
C ILE A 759 -12.27 8.30 -18.31
N GLY A 760 -12.32 9.14 -19.35
CA GLY A 760 -12.23 10.60 -19.17
C GLY A 760 -13.46 11.13 -18.45
N SER A 761 -13.28 11.60 -17.21
CA SER A 761 -14.32 12.26 -16.43
C SER A 761 -14.57 13.68 -16.96
N PRO A 762 -15.83 14.18 -16.98
CA PRO A 762 -16.15 15.55 -17.39
C PRO A 762 -15.78 16.60 -16.32
N THR A 763 -14.79 16.31 -15.46
CA THR A 763 -14.32 17.16 -14.38
C THR A 763 -12.85 17.54 -14.59
N HIS A 764 -12.41 18.65 -13.97
CA HIS A 764 -11.05 19.18 -14.07
C HIS A 764 -10.45 19.36 -12.68
N GLY A 765 -9.18 18.97 -12.50
CA GLY A 765 -8.43 19.18 -11.24
C GLY A 765 -8.94 18.42 -10.00
N THR A 766 -9.94 17.55 -10.17
CA THR A 766 -10.57 16.79 -9.07
C THR A 766 -9.83 15.46 -8.80
N LEU A 767 -10.20 14.77 -7.71
CA LEU A 767 -9.67 13.44 -7.43
C LEU A 767 -10.20 12.41 -8.44
N PRO A 768 -9.35 11.46 -8.89
CA PRO A 768 -9.82 10.29 -9.61
C PRO A 768 -10.84 9.52 -8.77
N THR A 769 -11.85 8.97 -9.45
CA THR A 769 -12.83 8.06 -8.86
C THR A 769 -12.73 6.70 -9.51
N ALA A 770 -13.26 5.66 -8.87
CA ALA A 770 -13.23 4.31 -9.42
C ALA A 770 -14.56 3.60 -9.24
N HIS A 771 -14.84 2.69 -10.16
CA HIS A 771 -15.95 1.75 -10.06
C HIS A 771 -15.39 0.34 -10.16
N THR A 772 -15.20 -0.28 -8.99
CA THR A 772 -14.52 -1.58 -8.90
C THR A 772 -15.26 -2.69 -9.63
N CYS A 773 -16.60 -2.61 -9.69
CA CYS A 773 -17.45 -3.54 -10.45
C CYS A 773 -17.08 -3.61 -11.95
N PHE A 774 -16.57 -2.51 -12.51
CA PHE A 774 -16.25 -2.38 -13.93
C PHE A 774 -14.74 -2.34 -14.20
N ASN A 775 -13.91 -2.57 -13.18
CA ASN A 775 -12.45 -2.38 -13.28
C ASN A 775 -12.10 -1.00 -13.86
N GLN A 776 -12.82 0.03 -13.42
CA GLN A 776 -12.85 1.32 -14.09
C GLN A 776 -12.24 2.43 -13.23
N LEU A 777 -11.32 3.18 -13.82
CA LEU A 777 -10.78 4.43 -13.30
C LEU A 777 -11.38 5.61 -14.06
N CYS A 778 -12.13 6.45 -13.37
CA CYS A 778 -12.65 7.72 -13.87
C CYS A 778 -11.63 8.82 -13.59
N LEU A 779 -10.98 9.29 -14.65
CA LEU A 779 -9.84 10.19 -14.56
C LEU A 779 -10.21 11.59 -15.08
N PRO A 780 -10.15 12.63 -14.23
CA PRO A 780 -10.31 14.02 -14.63
C PRO A 780 -9.24 14.49 -15.62
N THR A 781 -9.49 15.63 -16.28
CA THR A 781 -8.41 16.35 -16.97
C THR A 781 -7.56 17.12 -15.97
N TYR A 782 -6.25 17.16 -16.23
CA TYR A 782 -5.27 17.91 -15.45
C TYR A 782 -4.47 18.84 -16.36
N ASP A 783 -3.87 19.87 -15.77
CA ASP A 783 -3.07 20.85 -16.51
C ASP A 783 -1.56 20.53 -16.47
N SER A 784 -1.14 19.66 -15.54
CA SER A 784 0.26 19.26 -15.39
C SER A 784 0.43 17.81 -14.91
N TYR A 785 1.64 17.27 -15.14
CA TYR A 785 2.05 15.98 -14.63
C TYR A 785 2.06 15.96 -13.09
N GLU A 786 2.52 17.04 -12.46
CA GLU A 786 2.65 17.18 -11.01
C GLU A 786 1.29 17.15 -10.32
N GLU A 787 0.31 17.85 -10.88
CA GLU A 787 -1.07 17.84 -10.40
C GLU A 787 -1.67 16.44 -10.48
N MET A 788 -1.55 15.79 -11.65
CA MET A 788 -2.03 14.43 -11.84
C MET A 788 -1.38 13.43 -10.87
N HIS A 789 -0.06 13.50 -10.73
CA HIS A 789 0.70 12.65 -9.81
C HIS A 789 0.21 12.84 -8.37
N LYS A 790 -0.01 14.09 -7.94
CA LYS A 790 -0.54 14.40 -6.62
C LYS A 790 -1.95 13.82 -6.43
N MET A 791 -2.86 14.07 -7.36
CA MET A 791 -4.26 13.64 -7.24
C MET A 791 -4.42 12.12 -7.30
N LEU A 792 -3.67 11.44 -8.19
CA LEU A 792 -3.70 9.98 -8.25
C LEU A 792 -3.14 9.35 -6.98
N LYS A 793 -2.02 9.87 -6.45
CA LYS A 793 -1.47 9.38 -5.18
C LYS A 793 -2.43 9.58 -4.03
N LEU A 794 -3.06 10.77 -3.95
CA LEU A 794 -4.04 11.06 -2.92
C LEU A 794 -5.24 10.10 -3.00
N ALA A 795 -5.76 9.85 -4.20
CA ALA A 795 -6.86 8.91 -4.39
C ALA A 795 -6.53 7.47 -3.98
N ILE A 796 -5.31 6.97 -4.26
CA ILE A 796 -4.95 5.60 -3.86
C ILE A 796 -4.48 5.49 -2.40
N SER A 797 -4.08 6.61 -1.77
CA SER A 797 -3.71 6.63 -0.35
C SER A 797 -4.90 6.86 0.57
N GLU A 798 -5.83 7.74 0.20
CA GLU A 798 -6.98 8.17 1.02
C GLU A 798 -8.31 7.61 0.50
N GLY A 799 -8.45 7.38 -0.82
CA GLY A 799 -9.69 6.85 -1.41
C GLY A 799 -9.96 5.38 -1.09
N CYS A 800 -9.02 4.69 -0.45
CA CYS A 800 -9.22 3.36 0.12
C CYS A 800 -10.05 3.37 1.43
N GLU A 801 -10.22 4.54 2.07
CA GLU A 801 -10.99 4.70 3.33
C GLU A 801 -12.52 4.85 3.09
N GLY A 802 -12.98 4.68 1.85
CA GLY A 802 -14.39 4.80 1.50
C GLY A 802 -14.82 6.26 1.38
N PHE A 803 -15.33 6.65 0.21
CA PHE A 803 -15.75 8.02 -0.10
C PHE A 803 -16.56 8.67 1.02
N GLY A 804 -15.93 9.68 1.64
CA GLY A 804 -16.47 10.56 2.67
C GLY A 804 -15.81 11.95 2.70
N MET A 805 -15.00 12.30 1.70
CA MET A 805 -14.59 13.69 1.47
C MET A 805 -15.27 14.19 0.20
N LEU A 806 -16.46 14.77 0.37
CA LEU A 806 -17.01 15.76 -0.55
C LEU A 806 -16.53 17.14 -0.13
#